data_AF-A0A2V8NH60-F1
#
_entry.id   AF-A0A2V8NH60-F1
#
_cell.length_a   1.000
_cell.length_b   1.000
_cell.length_c   1.000
_cell.angle_alpha   90.00
_cell.angle_beta   90.00
_cell.angle_gamma   90.00
#
_symmetry.space_group_name_H-M   'P 1'
#
loop_
_entity.id
_entity.type
_entity.pdbx_description
1 polymer ?
#
loop_
_entity_poly.entity_id
_entity_poly.type
_entity_poly.pdbx_seq_one_letter_code
_entity_poly.pdbx_strand_id
1 'polypeptide(L)'
;MNRTAIQRIIGKFFGPQDVGINMYTETPKVLQVVVTGGFSFGGSNSAHFATTTYNLNDDFSLVRGGHQMAFGTNLAHWRSNGYTPRWAGQFDFDGSVTGAGLGDFVLGRVRTLQQQPTNVLLMREWYLGLYAQDTWKVAPRLTLNYGVYWQPSLAQSFRKNTSAWSFDYDRFSKGVKSAIYKNAPSGVHYAGDAGFPGNSTMRNHWLQFGPRAGLAWDPQGRGRMSIRLSYGMAYERPNAQWWQSDGSKAPPFGGGVLLQNPVGGLDNPYQDFPGGSPFPRTVDANTPFPPFGVYVQVPYDIKPTTVHSWDFSIQRQVASDWLVSASYLGRQTTNVWINKDLNYGIYFPGGSCRIRGVTYTTCSSNANLDQRRRFSFERPEEASAFGAVTDFDDSGTQSYHAMLLSAQRSVASGATISGNYTWSRCVSENWEPVMASSPDSRYLTDNGISGYVTNWQLQPGDCAADRRHFMNLTAIGYAPRFANPTLRALATGWRLAGIYKMASGESLSITSGRDGALTGVASQRPNQILANPYLDRSSRPLTQYFNPAAFAPPPSGTYGNMGRSNVKGPGMWQFDLALSRMFNFRESQRIEFRAEAYNVLNHFQPASPAPLSGPPASTVGTNINSANTFGLIRTAADPRIVQFALKYVF
;
A
#
# COMPACT_ATOMS: atom_id res chain seq x y z
N MET A 1 -21.52 19.67 11.13
CA MET A 1 -21.16 18.37 11.75
C MET A 1 -21.49 17.28 10.75
N ASN A 2 -20.53 16.41 10.44
CA ASN A 2 -20.76 15.24 9.59
C ASN A 2 -20.49 13.97 10.43
N ARG A 3 -21.39 12.99 10.36
CA ARG A 3 -21.24 11.70 11.05
C ARG A 3 -21.36 10.59 10.04
N THR A 4 -20.33 9.76 9.97
CA THR A 4 -20.31 8.57 9.13
C THR A 4 -20.14 7.35 10.02
N ALA A 5 -20.82 6.27 9.65
CA ALA A 5 -20.67 4.98 10.29
C ALA A 5 -20.45 3.94 9.21
N ILE A 6 -19.40 3.14 9.37
CA ILE A 6 -19.10 2.01 8.51
C ILE A 6 -19.23 0.76 9.36
N GLN A 7 -20.08 -0.16 8.92
CA GLN A 7 -20.23 -1.48 9.50
C GLN A 7 -19.81 -2.52 8.47
N ARG A 8 -18.73 -3.23 8.76
CA ARG A 8 -18.34 -4.43 8.04
C ARG A 8 -19.00 -5.61 8.74
N ILE A 9 -20.13 -6.04 8.20
CA ILE A 9 -20.87 -7.19 8.68
C ILE A 9 -20.34 -8.42 7.94
N ILE A 10 -19.94 -9.45 8.68
CA ILE A 10 -19.60 -10.76 8.09
C ILE A 10 -20.88 -11.58 8.01
N GLY A 11 -21.03 -12.38 6.94
CA GLY A 11 -22.05 -13.41 6.89
C GLY A 11 -21.91 -14.37 8.08
N LYS A 12 -22.98 -14.52 8.86
CA LYS A 12 -23.00 -15.45 10.00
C LYS A 12 -23.11 -16.87 9.47
N PHE A 13 -22.29 -17.77 9.99
CA PHE A 13 -22.29 -19.18 9.66
C PHE A 13 -22.47 -20.01 10.94
N PHE A 14 -21.57 -20.94 11.21
CA PHE A 14 -21.37 -21.57 12.51
C PHE A 14 -20.04 -21.10 13.11
N GLY A 15 -19.96 -21.02 14.43
CA GLY A 15 -18.74 -20.73 15.17
C GLY A 15 -18.02 -22.02 15.59
N PRO A 16 -16.77 -21.91 16.08
CA PRO A 16 -16.04 -23.01 16.70
C PRO A 16 -16.86 -23.85 17.70
N GLN A 17 -17.60 -23.19 18.59
CA GLN A 17 -18.41 -23.85 19.61
C GLN A 17 -19.58 -24.67 19.02
N ASP A 18 -20.13 -24.23 17.88
CA ASP A 18 -21.23 -24.93 17.20
C ASP A 18 -20.78 -26.27 16.58
N VAL A 19 -19.47 -26.44 16.36
CA VAL A 19 -18.85 -27.67 15.82
C VAL A 19 -17.99 -28.40 16.86
N GLY A 20 -18.17 -28.09 18.15
CA GLY A 20 -17.52 -28.80 19.25
C GLY A 20 -16.09 -28.37 19.57
N ILE A 21 -15.58 -27.28 18.98
CA ILE A 21 -14.24 -26.76 19.26
C ILE A 21 -14.28 -25.95 20.56
N ASN A 22 -13.46 -26.33 21.54
CA ASN A 22 -13.28 -25.65 22.82
C ASN A 22 -12.44 -24.37 22.65
N MET A 23 -13.08 -23.33 22.13
CA MET A 23 -12.47 -22.01 21.94
C MET A 23 -13.45 -20.89 22.25
N TYR A 24 -12.96 -19.83 22.89
CA TYR A 24 -13.74 -18.60 23.07
C TYR A 24 -13.98 -17.92 21.71
N THR A 25 -15.19 -17.39 21.50
CA THR A 25 -15.53 -16.64 20.29
C THR A 25 -16.10 -15.27 20.65
N GLU A 26 -15.40 -14.22 20.21
CA GLU A 26 -15.81 -12.83 20.44
C GLU A 26 -17.01 -12.44 19.58
N THR A 27 -16.99 -12.86 18.30
CA THR A 27 -18.10 -12.68 17.36
C THR A 27 -18.77 -14.03 17.15
N PRO A 28 -20.01 -14.25 17.63
CA PRO A 28 -20.71 -15.50 17.46
C PRO A 28 -20.92 -15.86 15.98
N LYS A 29 -20.99 -17.16 15.68
CA LYS A 29 -21.27 -17.69 14.34
C LYS A 29 -20.24 -17.28 13.28
N VAL A 30 -18.98 -17.19 13.70
CA VAL A 30 -17.85 -16.86 12.84
C VAL A 30 -16.74 -17.88 13.08
N LEU A 31 -16.31 -18.54 12.00
CA LEU A 31 -15.19 -19.46 11.96
C LEU A 31 -14.42 -19.17 10.67
N GLN A 32 -13.09 -19.18 10.70
CA GLN A 32 -12.27 -19.13 9.50
C GLN A 32 -11.34 -20.34 9.45
N VAL A 33 -11.38 -21.06 8.33
CA VAL A 33 -10.53 -22.23 8.07
C VAL A 33 -9.86 -22.08 6.72
N VAL A 34 -8.55 -22.29 6.67
CA VAL A 34 -7.76 -22.30 5.45
C VAL A 34 -7.05 -23.64 5.33
N VAL A 35 -7.36 -24.37 4.26
CA VAL A 35 -6.73 -25.66 3.94
C VAL A 35 -5.91 -25.50 2.67
N THR A 36 -4.58 -25.52 2.80
CA THR A 36 -3.65 -25.39 1.68
C THR A 36 -3.84 -26.55 0.70
N GLY A 37 -4.00 -26.21 -0.59
CA GLY A 37 -4.30 -27.20 -1.64
C GLY A 37 -5.73 -27.78 -1.57
N GLY A 38 -6.58 -27.28 -0.67
CA GLY A 38 -7.97 -27.66 -0.52
C GLY A 38 -8.90 -26.44 -0.63
N PHE A 39 -9.78 -26.28 0.35
CA PHE A 39 -10.73 -25.17 0.41
C PHE A 39 -10.32 -24.13 1.46
N SER A 40 -10.90 -22.93 1.35
CA SER A 40 -10.91 -21.96 2.45
C SER A 40 -12.33 -21.42 2.60
N PHE A 41 -12.78 -21.23 3.84
CA PHE A 41 -14.10 -20.69 4.10
C PHE A 41 -14.14 -19.81 5.36
N GLY A 42 -15.19 -19.01 5.44
CA GLY A 42 -15.44 -18.12 6.56
C GLY A 42 -14.74 -16.77 6.44
N GLY A 43 -14.65 -16.04 7.56
CA GLY A 43 -13.98 -14.74 7.62
C GLY A 43 -13.90 -14.25 9.06
N SER A 44 -12.93 -13.42 9.39
CA SER A 44 -12.57 -13.14 10.79
C SER A 44 -12.62 -11.67 11.20
N ASN A 45 -12.99 -10.78 10.27
CA ASN A 45 -12.81 -9.33 10.38
C ASN A 45 -14.15 -8.58 10.41
N SER A 46 -14.84 -8.62 11.55
CA SER A 46 -16.01 -7.74 11.76
C SER A 46 -15.46 -6.40 12.20
N ALA A 47 -16.06 -5.31 11.72
CA ALA A 47 -15.56 -3.98 12.05
C ALA A 47 -16.69 -2.97 12.16
N HIS A 48 -16.62 -2.16 13.20
CA HIS A 48 -17.49 -1.00 13.36
C HIS A 48 -16.64 0.26 13.53
N PHE A 49 -16.81 1.20 12.61
CA PHE A 49 -16.21 2.52 12.69
C PHE A 49 -17.31 3.57 12.74
N ALA A 50 -17.25 4.45 13.74
CA ALA A 50 -18.11 5.62 13.84
C ALA A 50 -17.23 6.87 13.90
N THR A 51 -17.25 7.64 12.83
CA THR A 51 -16.48 8.88 12.71
C THR A 51 -17.42 10.08 12.78
N THR A 52 -17.04 11.09 13.55
CA THR A 52 -17.75 12.35 13.67
C THR A 52 -16.77 13.49 13.46
N THR A 53 -17.07 14.35 12.49
CA THR A 53 -16.27 15.51 12.13
C THR A 53 -17.05 16.78 12.38
N TYR A 54 -16.51 17.63 13.24
CA TYR A 54 -16.93 19.02 13.36
C TYR A 54 -15.98 19.83 12.48
N ASN A 55 -16.50 20.61 11.56
CA ASN A 55 -15.69 21.40 10.65
C ASN A 55 -16.28 22.82 10.55
N LEU A 56 -15.40 23.81 10.57
CA LEU A 56 -15.65 25.21 10.30
C LEU A 56 -14.62 25.66 9.27
N ASN A 57 -15.09 26.13 8.11
CA ASN A 57 -14.25 26.73 7.08
C ASN A 57 -14.75 28.14 6.79
N ASP A 58 -13.82 29.04 6.48
CA ASP A 58 -14.12 30.38 6.00
C ASP A 58 -13.06 30.78 4.96
N ASP A 59 -13.50 31.51 3.95
CA ASP A 59 -12.70 31.91 2.79
C ASP A 59 -13.02 33.36 2.44
N PHE A 60 -12.04 34.23 2.59
CA PHE A 60 -12.12 35.64 2.22
C PHE A 60 -11.31 35.88 0.94
N SER A 61 -11.92 36.54 -0.05
CA SER A 61 -11.25 36.94 -1.27
C SER A 61 -11.35 38.44 -1.50
N LEU A 62 -10.24 39.05 -1.91
CA LEU A 62 -10.13 40.48 -2.20
C LEU A 62 -9.47 40.67 -3.55
N VAL A 63 -10.19 41.32 -4.46
CA VAL A 63 -9.63 41.77 -5.74
C VAL A 63 -9.37 43.26 -5.65
N ARG A 64 -8.10 43.67 -5.74
CA ARG A 64 -7.70 45.07 -5.70
C ARG A 64 -6.57 45.33 -6.70
N GLY A 65 -6.86 46.14 -7.71
CA GLY A 65 -5.90 46.44 -8.77
C GLY A 65 -5.50 45.17 -9.52
N GLY A 66 -4.19 44.92 -9.66
CA GLY A 66 -3.65 43.71 -10.28
C GLY A 66 -3.61 42.47 -9.37
N HIS A 67 -4.07 42.57 -8.11
CA HIS A 67 -3.99 41.51 -7.11
C HIS A 67 -5.36 40.86 -6.88
N GLN A 68 -5.36 39.54 -6.84
CA GLN A 68 -6.47 38.72 -6.35
C GLN A 68 -5.95 37.90 -5.17
N MET A 69 -6.16 38.44 -3.97
CA MET A 69 -5.75 37.84 -2.72
C MET A 69 -6.86 36.92 -2.19
N ALA A 70 -6.48 35.78 -1.62
CA ALA A 70 -7.39 34.93 -0.89
C ALA A 70 -6.75 34.46 0.42
N PHE A 71 -7.57 34.46 1.47
CA PHE A 71 -7.22 34.01 2.80
C PHE A 71 -8.28 33.02 3.23
N GLY A 72 -7.90 31.96 3.91
CA GLY A 72 -8.90 31.06 4.46
C GLY A 72 -8.40 30.27 5.63
N THR A 73 -9.36 29.71 6.33
CA THR A 73 -9.17 28.91 7.53
C THR A 73 -9.98 27.64 7.43
N ASN A 74 -9.43 26.56 7.95
CA ASN A 74 -10.09 25.29 8.13
C ASN A 74 -9.77 24.80 9.53
N LEU A 75 -10.79 24.76 10.37
CA LEU A 75 -10.73 24.22 11.71
C LEU A 75 -11.63 22.99 11.77
N ALA A 76 -11.04 21.83 12.00
CA ALA A 76 -11.80 20.61 12.18
C ALA A 76 -11.42 19.88 13.46
N HIS A 77 -12.41 19.27 14.10
CA HIS A 77 -12.23 18.33 15.19
C HIS A 77 -12.77 16.97 14.77
N TRP A 78 -11.89 15.99 14.67
CA TRP A 78 -12.21 14.63 14.25
C TRP A 78 -12.31 13.72 15.45
N ARG A 79 -13.36 12.90 15.46
CA ARG A 79 -13.58 11.84 16.43
C ARG A 79 -13.76 10.54 15.68
N SER A 80 -12.87 9.58 15.87
CA SER A 80 -13.00 8.22 15.33
C SER A 80 -13.16 7.23 16.48
N ASN A 81 -14.19 6.40 16.41
CA ASN A 81 -14.40 5.27 17.31
C ASN A 81 -14.41 3.99 16.48
N GLY A 82 -13.34 3.20 16.56
CA GLY A 82 -13.20 1.92 15.87
C GLY A 82 -13.24 0.75 16.84
N TYR A 83 -14.00 -0.29 16.49
CA TYR A 83 -14.04 -1.58 17.15
C TYR A 83 -13.84 -2.65 16.09
N THR A 84 -12.72 -3.39 16.18
CA THR A 84 -12.35 -4.38 15.17
C THR A 84 -11.83 -5.66 15.81
N PRO A 85 -12.66 -6.69 15.96
CA PRO A 85 -12.18 -8.07 16.08
C PRO A 85 -11.55 -8.47 14.75
N ARG A 86 -10.22 -8.49 14.71
CA ARG A 86 -9.46 -8.69 13.47
C ARG A 86 -9.21 -10.17 13.16
N TRP A 87 -9.06 -10.97 14.21
CA TRP A 87 -8.90 -12.43 14.12
C TRP A 87 -9.76 -13.10 15.17
N ALA A 88 -11.00 -13.41 14.83
CA ALA A 88 -11.92 -14.13 15.72
C ALA A 88 -11.55 -15.62 15.94
N GLY A 89 -10.42 -16.09 15.40
CA GLY A 89 -9.97 -17.48 15.36
C GLY A 89 -9.85 -17.99 13.92
N GLN A 90 -8.64 -17.97 13.36
CA GLN A 90 -8.31 -18.58 12.06
C GLN A 90 -7.50 -19.85 12.29
N PHE A 91 -7.95 -20.95 11.67
CA PHE A 91 -7.25 -22.23 11.65
C PHE A 91 -6.63 -22.46 10.28
N ASP A 92 -5.33 -22.76 10.25
CA ASP A 92 -4.63 -23.13 9.01
C ASP A 92 -4.19 -24.60 9.06
N PHE A 93 -4.31 -25.26 7.91
CA PHE A 93 -3.88 -26.63 7.65
C PHE A 93 -3.02 -26.61 6.39
N ASP A 94 -1.72 -26.90 6.52
CA ASP A 94 -0.75 -26.72 5.43
C ASP A 94 -0.18 -28.02 4.86
N GLY A 95 -0.49 -29.17 5.47
CA GLY A 95 0.06 -30.46 5.09
C GLY A 95 1.38 -30.77 5.77
N SER A 96 1.78 -30.01 6.80
CA SER A 96 3.02 -30.24 7.52
C SER A 96 3.06 -31.57 8.28
N VAL A 97 1.90 -32.19 8.58
CA VAL A 97 1.84 -33.48 9.26
C VAL A 97 1.63 -34.64 8.29
N THR A 98 0.63 -34.56 7.40
CA THR A 98 0.29 -35.65 6.47
C THR A 98 0.84 -35.50 5.06
N GLY A 99 1.54 -34.40 4.75
CA GLY A 99 1.99 -34.06 3.40
C GLY A 99 0.93 -33.40 2.51
N ALA A 100 -0.30 -33.23 3.01
CA ALA A 100 -1.40 -32.57 2.29
C ALA A 100 -2.33 -31.85 3.27
N GLY A 101 -2.66 -30.57 3.02
CA GLY A 101 -3.49 -29.78 3.95
C GLY A 101 -4.85 -30.41 4.24
N LEU A 102 -5.46 -31.07 3.25
CA LEU A 102 -6.74 -31.76 3.45
C LEU A 102 -6.61 -32.96 4.41
N GLY A 103 -5.48 -33.66 4.40
CA GLY A 103 -5.21 -34.75 5.34
C GLY A 103 -5.07 -34.23 6.77
N ASP A 104 -4.33 -33.14 6.95
CA ASP A 104 -4.21 -32.45 8.24
C ASP A 104 -5.59 -32.02 8.78
N PHE A 105 -6.45 -31.47 7.91
CA PHE A 105 -7.81 -31.04 8.29
C PHE A 105 -8.67 -32.21 8.76
N VAL A 106 -8.72 -33.33 8.01
CA VAL A 106 -9.52 -34.50 8.37
C VAL A 106 -9.06 -35.14 9.69
N LEU A 107 -7.76 -35.08 9.99
CA LEU A 107 -7.19 -35.56 11.24
C LEU A 107 -7.22 -34.54 12.39
N GLY A 108 -7.76 -33.33 12.16
CA GLY A 108 -7.78 -32.24 13.15
C GLY A 108 -6.38 -31.73 13.54
N ARG A 109 -5.38 -31.91 12.69
CA ARG A 109 -3.99 -31.48 12.90
C ARG A 109 -3.79 -30.05 12.44
N VAL A 110 -4.19 -29.12 13.31
CA VAL A 110 -4.03 -27.68 13.05
C VAL A 110 -2.53 -27.32 12.97
N ARG A 111 -2.14 -26.61 11.92
CA ARG A 111 -0.78 -26.05 11.82
C ARG A 111 -0.67 -24.76 12.63
N THR A 112 -1.58 -23.82 12.39
CA THR A 112 -1.63 -22.56 13.13
C THR A 112 -3.04 -22.20 13.55
N LEU A 113 -3.17 -21.69 14.78
CA LEU A 113 -4.36 -20.98 15.23
C LEU A 113 -3.97 -19.54 15.55
N GLN A 114 -4.69 -18.59 14.95
CA GLN A 114 -4.53 -17.16 15.21
C GLN A 114 -5.82 -16.55 15.77
N GLN A 115 -5.74 -15.99 16.98
CA GLN A 115 -6.86 -15.30 17.62
C GLN A 115 -6.42 -14.00 18.28
N GLN A 116 -7.23 -12.95 18.14
CA GLN A 116 -7.02 -11.62 18.72
C GLN A 116 -8.26 -11.13 19.46
N PRO A 117 -8.09 -10.30 20.51
CA PRO A 117 -9.21 -9.63 21.13
C PRO A 117 -9.75 -8.53 20.20
N THR A 118 -10.91 -7.97 20.53
CA THR A 118 -11.42 -6.78 19.85
C THR A 118 -10.49 -5.60 20.07
N ASN A 119 -9.91 -5.08 18.99
CA ASN A 119 -9.11 -3.87 19.04
C ASN A 119 -10.04 -2.65 19.15
N VAL A 120 -9.84 -1.85 20.19
CA VAL A 120 -10.62 -0.63 20.45
C VAL A 120 -9.75 0.60 20.21
N LEU A 121 -10.18 1.48 19.31
CA LEU A 121 -9.48 2.72 19.00
C LEU A 121 -10.43 3.91 19.13
N LEU A 122 -10.22 4.73 20.17
CA LEU A 122 -11.03 5.92 20.44
C LEU A 122 -10.18 7.18 20.28
N MET A 123 -10.03 7.62 19.03
CA MET A 123 -9.08 8.66 18.64
C MET A 123 -9.77 10.02 18.48
N ARG A 124 -9.08 11.08 18.89
CA ARG A 124 -9.51 12.48 18.78
C ARG A 124 -8.38 13.32 18.21
N GLU A 125 -8.67 14.14 17.21
CA GLU A 125 -7.67 14.94 16.53
C GLU A 125 -8.21 16.34 16.22
N TRP A 126 -7.35 17.34 16.37
CA TRP A 126 -7.61 18.68 15.87
C TRP A 126 -6.85 18.88 14.56
N TYR A 127 -7.52 19.53 13.62
CA TYR A 127 -6.97 19.99 12.36
C TYR A 127 -7.10 21.50 12.33
N LEU A 128 -6.00 22.16 12.00
CA LEU A 128 -5.94 23.59 11.76
C LEU A 128 -5.19 23.79 10.45
N GLY A 129 -5.80 24.56 9.55
CA GLY A 129 -5.21 24.98 8.30
C GLY A 129 -5.49 26.45 8.10
N LEU A 130 -4.45 27.27 7.93
CA LEU A 130 -4.58 28.67 7.55
C LEU A 130 -3.84 28.88 6.25
N TYR A 131 -4.40 29.70 5.36
CA TYR A 131 -3.73 30.02 4.12
C TYR A 131 -3.84 31.49 3.75
N ALA A 132 -2.81 31.96 3.08
CA ALA A 132 -2.79 33.23 2.38
C ALA A 132 -2.20 32.99 1.00
N GLN A 133 -2.85 33.49 -0.04
CA GLN A 133 -2.37 33.43 -1.42
C GLN A 133 -2.68 34.74 -2.14
N ASP A 134 -1.86 35.07 -3.11
CA ASP A 134 -2.07 36.19 -4.03
C ASP A 134 -1.80 35.74 -5.46
N THR A 135 -2.75 36.07 -6.34
CA THR A 135 -2.62 35.99 -7.79
C THR A 135 -2.39 37.42 -8.30
N TRP A 136 -1.15 37.72 -8.64
CA TRP A 136 -0.73 39.04 -9.06
C TRP A 136 -0.49 39.09 -10.57
N LYS A 137 -1.29 39.89 -11.27
CA LYS A 137 -1.09 40.24 -12.68
C LYS A 137 -0.08 41.38 -12.80
N VAL A 138 1.21 41.03 -12.70
CA VAL A 138 2.35 41.97 -12.79
C VAL A 138 2.32 42.78 -14.10
N ALA A 139 1.99 42.10 -15.19
CA ALA A 139 1.85 42.71 -16.51
C ALA A 139 0.73 41.99 -17.29
N PRO A 140 0.22 42.56 -18.41
CA PRO A 140 -0.81 41.90 -19.23
C PRO A 140 -0.46 40.48 -19.68
N ARG A 141 0.84 40.15 -19.71
CA ARG A 141 1.40 38.88 -20.18
C ARG A 141 2.05 38.04 -19.09
N LEU A 142 2.15 38.54 -17.85
CA LEU A 142 2.85 37.89 -16.75
C LEU A 142 1.98 37.87 -15.51
N THR A 143 1.67 36.68 -15.02
CA THR A 143 0.94 36.44 -13.78
C THR A 143 1.81 35.64 -12.83
N LEU A 144 1.91 36.10 -11.58
CA LEU A 144 2.57 35.39 -10.49
C LEU A 144 1.50 34.90 -9.52
N ASN A 145 1.63 33.66 -9.07
CA ASN A 145 0.80 33.09 -8.01
C ASN A 145 1.74 32.71 -6.88
N TYR A 146 1.51 33.20 -5.68
CA TYR A 146 2.31 32.79 -4.53
C TYR A 146 1.44 32.74 -3.28
N GLY A 147 1.82 31.88 -2.36
CA GLY A 147 1.07 31.72 -1.13
C GLY A 147 1.72 30.75 -0.18
N VAL A 148 1.19 30.69 1.03
CA VAL A 148 1.63 29.79 2.07
C VAL A 148 0.42 29.15 2.72
N TYR A 149 0.53 27.85 2.99
CA TYR A 149 -0.44 27.09 3.75
C TYR A 149 0.21 26.66 5.06
N TRP A 150 -0.26 27.16 6.19
CA TRP A 150 0.17 26.71 7.51
C TRP A 150 -0.75 25.61 8.01
N GLN A 151 -0.18 24.43 8.23
CA GLN A 151 -0.94 23.26 8.70
C GLN A 151 -0.17 22.48 9.77
N PRO A 152 -0.26 22.83 11.05
CA PRO A 152 0.42 22.07 12.09
C PRO A 152 -0.09 20.63 12.15
N SER A 153 0.82 19.65 12.24
CA SER A 153 0.46 18.29 12.67
C SER A 153 0.26 18.30 14.17
N LEU A 154 -0.99 18.41 14.57
CA LEU A 154 -1.39 18.27 15.96
C LEU A 154 -1.51 16.79 16.27
N ALA A 155 -0.95 16.39 17.41
CA ALA A 155 -0.87 15.02 17.82
C ALA A 155 -2.27 14.47 18.08
N GLN A 156 -2.51 13.25 17.61
CA GLN A 156 -3.73 12.51 17.89
C GLN A 156 -3.77 12.16 19.38
N SER A 157 -4.90 12.42 20.01
CA SER A 157 -5.13 12.08 21.41
C SER A 157 -6.08 10.90 21.51
N PHE A 158 -5.79 10.03 22.45
CA PHE A 158 -6.60 8.87 22.77
C PHE A 158 -7.45 9.16 24.01
N ARG A 159 -8.59 8.49 24.13
CA ARG A 159 -9.37 8.54 25.37
C ARG A 159 -8.54 7.90 26.50
N LYS A 160 -8.63 8.42 27.73
CA LYS A 160 -7.97 7.80 28.90
C LYS A 160 -8.28 6.30 28.98
N ASN A 161 -7.29 5.50 29.36
CA ASN A 161 -7.34 4.04 29.46
C ASN A 161 -7.64 3.33 28.13
N THR A 162 -7.20 3.92 27.01
CA THR A 162 -7.20 3.24 25.71
C THR A 162 -5.76 3.07 25.21
N SER A 163 -5.57 2.50 24.03
CA SER A 163 -4.33 1.90 23.51
C SER A 163 -3.13 2.82 23.24
N ALA A 164 -2.89 3.82 24.09
CA ALA A 164 -1.71 4.69 24.03
C ALA A 164 -0.55 4.04 24.78
N TRP A 165 0.46 3.61 24.04
CA TRP A 165 1.70 3.04 24.54
C TRP A 165 2.87 3.51 23.65
N SER A 166 4.08 3.36 24.16
CA SER A 166 5.31 3.54 23.39
C SER A 166 6.42 2.65 23.95
N PHE A 167 7.41 2.38 23.13
CA PHE A 167 8.66 1.72 23.49
C PHE A 167 9.80 2.73 23.37
N ASP A 168 10.68 2.74 24.37
CA ASP A 168 11.87 3.57 24.40
C ASP A 168 13.09 2.70 24.70
N TYR A 169 14.06 2.72 23.80
CA TYR A 169 15.27 1.89 23.90
C TYR A 169 16.19 2.33 25.05
N ASP A 170 16.28 3.62 25.37
CA ASP A 170 17.07 4.10 26.51
C ASP A 170 16.45 3.60 27.83
N ARG A 171 15.12 3.63 27.95
CA ARG A 171 14.40 3.03 29.09
C ARG A 171 14.61 1.51 29.18
N PHE A 172 14.57 0.81 28.03
CA PHE A 172 14.85 -0.62 27.97
C PHE A 172 16.26 -0.93 28.49
N SER A 173 17.29 -0.23 27.99
CA SER A 173 18.68 -0.44 28.43
C SER A 173 18.89 -0.15 29.92
N LYS A 174 18.15 0.82 30.48
CA LYS A 174 18.18 1.17 31.93
C LYS A 174 17.28 0.30 32.82
N GLY A 175 16.39 -0.51 32.26
CA GLY A 175 15.49 -1.38 33.04
C GLY A 175 14.31 -0.68 33.67
N VAL A 176 13.90 0.43 33.05
CA VAL A 176 12.76 1.21 33.53
C VAL A 176 11.48 0.51 33.09
N LYS A 177 10.68 0.08 34.07
CA LYS A 177 9.35 -0.53 33.86
C LYS A 177 8.24 0.50 34.02
N SER A 178 7.08 0.20 33.44
CA SER A 178 5.86 0.99 33.64
C SER A 178 5.41 0.95 35.11
N ALA A 179 4.92 2.08 35.61
CA ALA A 179 4.25 2.18 36.91
C ALA A 179 2.76 1.85 36.79
N ILE A 180 2.18 1.99 35.60
CA ILE A 180 0.76 1.70 35.32
C ILE A 180 0.54 0.18 35.17
N TYR A 181 1.41 -0.50 34.43
CA TYR A 181 1.33 -1.94 34.20
C TYR A 181 2.54 -2.65 34.80
N LYS A 182 2.35 -3.27 35.97
CA LYS A 182 3.46 -3.83 36.78
C LYS A 182 4.19 -4.98 36.10
N ASN A 183 3.50 -5.72 35.23
CA ASN A 183 4.03 -6.84 34.47
C ASN A 183 4.57 -6.45 33.09
N ALA A 184 4.55 -5.15 32.75
CA ALA A 184 5.11 -4.69 31.48
C ALA A 184 6.64 -4.88 31.48
N PRO A 185 7.22 -5.28 30.34
CA PRO A 185 8.66 -5.34 30.22
C PRO A 185 9.29 -3.95 30.19
N SER A 186 10.60 -3.91 30.46
CA SER A 186 11.38 -2.68 30.50
C SER A 186 11.36 -1.95 29.17
N GLY A 187 11.28 -0.62 29.18
CA GLY A 187 11.22 0.20 27.97
C GLY A 187 9.81 0.44 27.42
N VAL A 188 8.86 -0.45 27.70
CA VAL A 188 7.45 -0.23 27.34
C VAL A 188 6.79 0.65 28.42
N HIS A 189 6.16 1.73 27.98
CA HIS A 189 5.51 2.70 28.86
C HIS A 189 4.19 3.20 28.26
N TYR A 190 3.30 3.68 29.12
CA TYR A 190 1.89 3.92 28.84
C TYR A 190 1.45 5.30 29.29
N ALA A 191 0.30 5.74 28.79
CA ALA A 191 -0.32 6.98 29.25
C ALA A 191 -0.50 6.97 30.79
N GLY A 192 0.15 7.92 31.46
CA GLY A 192 0.21 8.02 32.93
C GLY A 192 1.59 7.70 33.52
N ASP A 193 2.48 7.03 32.78
CA ASP A 193 3.88 6.87 33.18
C ASP A 193 4.64 8.21 33.11
N ALA A 194 5.64 8.36 33.98
CA ALA A 194 6.51 9.54 33.96
C ALA A 194 7.15 9.71 32.58
N GLY A 195 7.09 10.93 32.02
CA GLY A 195 7.65 11.27 30.71
C GLY A 195 6.81 10.86 29.48
N PHE A 196 5.64 10.23 29.67
CA PHE A 196 4.72 9.95 28.56
C PHE A 196 3.97 11.24 28.15
N PRO A 197 3.77 11.55 26.85
CA PRO A 197 3.14 12.79 26.39
C PRO A 197 1.61 12.80 26.57
N GLY A 198 1.17 12.79 27.83
CA GLY A 198 -0.24 12.84 28.20
C GLY A 198 -1.03 11.63 27.69
N ASN A 199 -2.05 11.87 26.87
CA ASN A 199 -2.85 10.82 26.21
C ASN A 199 -2.54 10.71 24.71
N SER A 200 -1.38 11.18 24.26
CA SER A 200 -0.96 11.09 22.86
C SER A 200 0.25 10.17 22.73
N THR A 201 0.43 9.60 21.54
CA THR A 201 1.64 8.84 21.18
C THR A 201 2.58 9.64 20.28
N MET A 202 2.33 10.96 20.13
CA MET A 202 3.16 11.86 19.32
C MET A 202 3.22 13.25 19.96
N ARG A 203 4.18 14.09 19.51
CA ARG A 203 4.22 15.51 19.83
C ARG A 203 3.64 16.36 18.70
N ASN A 204 3.26 17.59 19.04
CA ASN A 204 2.77 18.56 18.08
C ASN A 204 3.92 19.14 17.26
N HIS A 205 3.76 19.20 15.94
CA HIS A 205 4.68 19.89 15.04
C HIS A 205 4.01 21.16 14.50
N TRP A 206 4.32 22.30 15.12
CA TRP A 206 3.69 23.58 14.80
C TRP A 206 4.22 24.24 13.53
N LEU A 207 5.49 24.00 13.18
CA LEU A 207 6.19 24.70 12.10
C LEU A 207 6.07 23.96 10.76
N GLN A 208 4.84 23.85 10.25
CA GLN A 208 4.54 23.22 8.96
C GLN A 208 3.94 24.23 8.00
N PHE A 209 4.81 24.90 7.26
CA PHE A 209 4.44 25.87 6.25
C PHE A 209 4.67 25.28 4.88
N GLY A 210 3.62 25.09 4.10
CA GLY A 210 3.66 24.68 2.70
C GLY A 210 3.64 25.90 1.78
N PRO A 211 4.79 26.51 1.44
CA PRO A 211 4.85 27.55 0.43
C PRO A 211 4.51 26.96 -0.95
N ARG A 212 3.87 27.80 -1.76
CA ARG A 212 3.63 27.55 -3.18
C ARG A 212 3.92 28.83 -3.95
N ALA A 213 4.57 28.67 -5.09
CA ALA A 213 4.88 29.74 -6.00
C ALA A 213 4.72 29.24 -7.43
N GLY A 214 4.20 30.09 -8.30
CA GLY A 214 4.00 29.78 -9.69
C GLY A 214 4.03 31.03 -10.55
N LEU A 215 4.39 30.85 -11.80
CA LEU A 215 4.50 31.89 -12.80
C LEU A 215 3.81 31.39 -14.07
N ALA A 216 3.01 32.26 -14.68
CA ALA A 216 2.42 32.05 -16.00
C ALA A 216 2.78 33.24 -16.89
N TRP A 217 3.38 32.95 -18.04
CA TRP A 217 3.88 33.96 -18.97
C TRP A 217 3.46 33.66 -20.41
N ASP A 218 2.98 34.67 -21.12
CA ASP A 218 2.81 34.67 -22.58
C ASP A 218 3.96 35.48 -23.22
N PRO A 219 5.01 34.82 -23.74
CA PRO A 219 6.18 35.50 -24.29
C PRO A 219 5.86 36.39 -25.49
N GLN A 220 4.88 36.01 -26.31
CA GLN A 220 4.57 36.68 -27.56
C GLN A 220 3.43 37.69 -27.42
N GLY A 221 2.63 37.60 -26.35
CA GLY A 221 1.45 38.43 -26.14
C GLY A 221 0.33 38.18 -27.12
N ARG A 222 0.36 37.05 -27.84
CA ARG A 222 -0.61 36.67 -28.87
C ARG A 222 -1.62 35.64 -28.36
N GLY A 223 -1.52 35.21 -27.10
CA GLY A 223 -2.37 34.16 -26.53
C GLY A 223 -2.14 32.76 -27.11
N ARG A 224 -1.12 32.58 -27.97
CA ARG A 224 -0.81 31.32 -28.65
C ARG A 224 0.29 30.51 -28.00
N MET A 225 1.00 31.08 -27.02
CA MET A 225 2.05 30.40 -26.29
C MET A 225 1.94 30.76 -24.81
N SER A 226 2.02 29.76 -23.95
CA SER A 226 2.06 29.95 -22.50
C SER A 226 3.16 29.10 -21.90
N ILE A 227 4.00 29.72 -21.09
CA ILE A 227 4.99 29.05 -20.25
C ILE A 227 4.48 29.11 -18.83
N ARG A 228 4.49 27.97 -18.13
CA ARG A 228 4.15 27.89 -16.72
C ARG A 228 5.28 27.21 -15.95
N LEU A 229 5.60 27.76 -14.80
CA LEU A 229 6.53 27.19 -13.83
C LEU A 229 5.81 27.19 -12.49
N SER A 230 5.91 26.11 -11.73
CA SER A 230 5.32 26.04 -10.40
C SER A 230 6.17 25.21 -9.46
N TYR A 231 6.12 25.56 -8.17
CA TYR A 231 6.70 24.84 -7.05
C TYR A 231 5.72 24.86 -5.88
N GLY A 232 5.60 23.75 -5.18
CA GLY A 232 4.81 23.64 -3.97
C GLY A 232 5.41 22.63 -3.01
N MET A 233 5.22 22.88 -1.71
CA MET A 233 5.54 21.95 -0.64
C MET A 233 4.27 21.60 0.14
N ALA A 234 4.08 20.31 0.41
CA ALA A 234 2.95 19.80 1.18
C ALA A 234 3.42 18.79 2.22
N TYR A 235 2.65 18.64 3.30
CA TYR A 235 2.90 17.64 4.33
C TYR A 235 1.77 16.61 4.34
N GLU A 236 2.14 15.35 4.50
CA GLU A 236 1.20 14.26 4.72
C GLU A 236 0.77 14.20 6.19
N ARG A 237 -0.45 13.72 6.43
CA ARG A 237 -0.92 13.36 7.77
C ARG A 237 -1.29 11.88 7.78
N PRO A 238 -0.81 11.13 8.79
CA PRO A 238 -1.22 9.74 8.95
C PRO A 238 -2.72 9.66 9.23
N ASN A 239 -3.37 8.66 8.64
CA ASN A 239 -4.79 8.44 8.86
C ASN A 239 -5.06 7.85 10.26
N ALA A 240 -6.27 8.05 10.77
CA ALA A 240 -6.69 7.55 12.08
C ALA A 240 -6.59 6.02 12.23
N GLN A 241 -6.79 5.29 11.12
CA GLN A 241 -6.84 3.83 11.10
C GLN A 241 -5.46 3.21 11.28
N TRP A 242 -4.40 3.92 10.93
CA TRP A 242 -3.03 3.47 11.08
C TRP A 242 -2.71 3.18 12.55
N TRP A 243 -3.24 3.98 13.49
CA TRP A 243 -2.97 3.73 14.92
C TRP A 243 -3.80 2.53 15.45
N GLN A 244 -4.79 2.08 14.68
CA GLN A 244 -5.50 0.83 14.95
C GLN A 244 -4.64 -0.39 14.61
N SER A 245 -3.83 -0.34 13.54
CA SER A 245 -3.01 -1.48 13.14
C SER A 245 -1.83 -1.71 14.08
N ASP A 246 -1.30 -0.67 14.70
CA ASP A 246 -0.01 -0.74 15.41
C ASP A 246 -0.15 -0.43 16.91
N GLY A 247 -0.90 0.62 17.25
CA GLY A 247 -1.13 1.05 18.65
C GLY A 247 -2.06 0.11 19.43
N SER A 248 -3.21 -0.26 18.87
CA SER A 248 -4.18 -1.11 19.58
C SER A 248 -3.84 -2.61 19.63
N LYS A 249 -2.78 -3.04 18.94
CA LYS A 249 -2.37 -4.45 18.87
C LYS A 249 -1.31 -4.87 19.88
N ALA A 250 -0.56 -3.91 20.41
CA ALA A 250 0.51 -4.25 21.34
C ALA A 250 -0.06 -4.66 22.71
N PRO A 251 0.61 -5.60 23.39
CA PRO A 251 0.31 -5.91 24.79
C PRO A 251 0.31 -4.65 25.67
N PRO A 252 -0.61 -4.52 26.65
CA PRO A 252 -1.65 -5.50 27.03
C PRO A 252 -2.98 -5.29 26.29
N PHE A 253 -3.15 -4.21 25.52
CA PHE A 253 -4.42 -3.84 24.89
C PHE A 253 -4.79 -4.77 23.74
N GLY A 254 -3.80 -5.05 22.89
CA GLY A 254 -3.86 -6.11 21.90
C GLY A 254 -2.91 -7.23 22.29
N GLY A 255 -3.15 -8.43 21.78
CA GLY A 255 -2.44 -9.60 22.29
C GLY A 255 -2.84 -10.83 21.53
N GLY A 256 -2.59 -10.79 20.22
CA GLY A 256 -2.88 -11.91 19.35
C GLY A 256 -2.07 -13.13 19.74
N VAL A 257 -2.75 -14.23 20.00
CA VAL A 257 -2.11 -15.50 20.21
C VAL A 257 -1.99 -16.18 18.85
N LEU A 258 -0.77 -16.57 18.49
CA LEU A 258 -0.52 -17.53 17.42
C LEU A 258 -0.03 -18.82 18.07
N LEU A 259 -0.83 -19.86 18.00
CA LEU A 259 -0.40 -21.20 18.38
C LEU A 259 0.15 -21.90 17.15
N GLN A 260 1.28 -22.56 17.29
CA GLN A 260 1.91 -23.38 16.26
C GLN A 260 1.78 -24.84 16.70
N ASN A 261 1.15 -25.68 15.89
CA ASN A 261 0.85 -27.10 16.16
C ASN A 261 0.23 -27.31 17.56
N PRO A 262 -0.95 -26.71 17.86
CA PRO A 262 -1.58 -26.89 19.16
C PRO A 262 -1.81 -28.37 19.46
N VAL A 263 -1.39 -28.83 20.64
CA VAL A 263 -1.41 -30.26 21.02
C VAL A 263 -2.83 -30.82 21.09
N GLY A 264 -3.79 -30.03 21.58
CA GLY A 264 -5.21 -30.40 21.56
C GLY A 264 -5.88 -30.31 20.19
N GLY A 265 -5.11 -30.07 19.11
CA GLY A 265 -5.58 -30.07 17.74
C GLY A 265 -6.70 -29.07 17.47
N LEU A 266 -7.65 -29.47 16.63
CA LEU A 266 -8.84 -28.68 16.34
C LEU A 266 -9.82 -28.65 17.51
N ASP A 267 -9.94 -29.74 18.28
CA ASP A 267 -10.97 -29.89 19.32
C ASP A 267 -10.71 -29.02 20.55
N ASN A 268 -9.46 -28.89 20.99
CA ASN A 268 -9.09 -28.10 22.16
C ASN A 268 -7.75 -27.36 21.96
N PRO A 269 -7.71 -26.35 21.09
CA PRO A 269 -6.45 -25.75 20.67
C PRO A 269 -5.67 -25.06 21.80
N TYR A 270 -6.35 -24.62 22.86
CA TYR A 270 -5.74 -23.95 24.02
C TYR A 270 -5.33 -24.90 25.16
N GLN A 271 -5.41 -26.22 24.97
CA GLN A 271 -5.15 -27.22 26.01
C GLN A 271 -3.81 -27.02 26.74
N ASP A 272 -2.75 -26.74 26.00
CA ASP A 272 -1.39 -26.57 26.53
C ASP A 272 -1.00 -25.10 26.71
N PHE A 273 -1.94 -24.18 26.49
CA PHE A 273 -1.69 -22.78 26.77
C PHE A 273 -1.75 -22.55 28.28
N PRO A 274 -0.72 -21.95 28.92
CA PRO A 274 -0.70 -21.75 30.36
C PRO A 274 -1.93 -20.98 30.86
N GLY A 275 -2.73 -21.60 31.72
CA GLY A 275 -3.97 -21.03 32.25
C GLY A 275 -5.20 -21.16 31.35
N GLY A 276 -5.13 -21.90 30.24
CA GLY A 276 -6.23 -22.11 29.29
C GLY A 276 -6.37 -20.98 28.28
N SER A 277 -7.56 -20.80 27.69
CA SER A 277 -7.77 -19.73 26.71
C SER A 277 -7.60 -18.35 27.36
N PRO A 278 -6.73 -17.47 26.83
CA PRO A 278 -6.53 -16.13 27.38
C PRO A 278 -7.64 -15.14 26.99
N PHE A 279 -8.71 -15.61 26.38
CA PHE A 279 -9.83 -14.80 25.90
C PHE A 279 -11.12 -15.11 26.69
N PRO A 280 -11.95 -14.10 27.01
CA PRO A 280 -11.77 -12.68 26.72
C PRO A 280 -10.66 -12.03 27.57
N ARG A 281 -9.86 -11.15 26.95
CA ARG A 281 -8.80 -10.42 27.68
C ARG A 281 -9.40 -9.24 28.44
N THR A 282 -9.20 -9.21 29.75
CA THR A 282 -9.43 -8.04 30.60
C THR A 282 -8.09 -7.37 30.91
N VAL A 283 -8.05 -6.04 30.80
CA VAL A 283 -6.83 -5.24 31.01
C VAL A 283 -6.92 -4.50 32.34
N ASP A 284 -5.99 -4.80 33.25
CA ASP A 284 -5.77 -4.20 34.55
C ASP A 284 -4.26 -4.02 34.82
N ALA A 285 -3.90 -3.44 35.97
CA ALA A 285 -2.51 -3.13 36.31
C ALA A 285 -1.58 -4.37 36.43
N ASN A 286 -2.15 -5.57 36.62
CA ASN A 286 -1.45 -6.84 36.76
C ASN A 286 -1.65 -7.76 35.53
N THR A 287 -2.20 -7.25 34.42
CA THR A 287 -2.45 -8.08 33.23
C THR A 287 -1.18 -8.79 32.77
N PRO A 288 -1.24 -10.10 32.47
CA PRO A 288 -0.11 -10.84 31.96
C PRO A 288 0.21 -10.44 30.51
N PHE A 289 1.49 -10.21 30.26
CA PHE A 289 2.02 -9.97 28.92
C PHE A 289 2.29 -11.33 28.25
N PRO A 290 1.84 -11.53 26.98
CA PRO A 290 2.13 -12.76 26.28
C PRO A 290 3.64 -12.91 26.07
N PRO A 291 4.19 -14.13 26.16
CA PRO A 291 5.59 -14.37 25.85
C PRO A 291 5.87 -14.00 24.38
N PHE A 292 7.05 -13.45 24.14
CA PHE A 292 7.53 -12.95 22.86
C PHE A 292 6.54 -11.97 22.20
N GLY A 293 6.08 -11.00 22.99
CA GLY A 293 5.18 -9.94 22.53
C GLY A 293 5.77 -9.15 21.37
N VAL A 294 4.92 -8.80 20.39
CA VAL A 294 5.32 -8.01 19.22
C VAL A 294 4.97 -6.55 19.47
N TYR A 295 5.92 -5.66 19.20
CA TYR A 295 5.78 -4.22 19.41
C TYR A 295 6.13 -3.48 18.12
N VAL A 296 5.27 -2.56 17.69
CA VAL A 296 5.53 -1.65 16.56
C VAL A 296 5.34 -0.22 17.07
N GLN A 297 6.42 0.52 17.21
CA GLN A 297 6.45 1.81 17.90
C GLN A 297 6.70 2.95 16.91
N VAL A 298 6.00 4.07 17.14
CA VAL A 298 6.18 5.34 16.42
C VAL A 298 6.91 6.32 17.34
N PRO A 299 8.05 6.90 16.93
CA PRO A 299 8.75 7.89 17.75
C PRO A 299 7.90 9.13 17.98
N TYR A 300 8.02 9.73 19.16
CA TYR A 300 7.22 10.90 19.52
C TYR A 300 7.45 12.11 18.61
N ASP A 301 8.67 12.26 18.09
CA ASP A 301 9.12 13.41 17.29
C ASP A 301 9.27 13.07 15.80
N ILE A 302 8.66 11.97 15.33
CA ILE A 302 8.74 11.53 13.93
C ILE A 302 8.26 12.65 13.00
N LYS A 303 9.07 13.01 12.01
CA LYS A 303 8.71 14.10 11.08
C LYS A 303 7.64 13.63 10.11
N PRO A 304 6.64 14.45 9.80
CA PRO A 304 5.67 14.12 8.77
C PRO A 304 6.35 14.04 7.39
N THR A 305 5.88 13.10 6.57
CA THR A 305 6.27 13.00 5.16
C THR A 305 6.05 14.34 4.47
N THR A 306 7.07 14.84 3.78
CA THR A 306 7.05 16.13 3.09
C THR A 306 7.22 15.90 1.59
N VAL A 307 6.31 16.45 0.78
CA VAL A 307 6.33 16.35 -0.68
C VAL A 307 6.67 17.70 -1.26
N HIS A 308 7.78 17.77 -1.98
CA HIS A 308 8.15 18.87 -2.84
C HIS A 308 7.71 18.53 -4.26
N SER A 309 6.94 19.39 -4.90
CA SER A 309 6.52 19.22 -6.29
C SER A 309 6.89 20.46 -7.09
N TRP A 310 7.46 20.26 -8.27
CA TRP A 310 7.69 21.32 -9.24
C TRP A 310 7.30 20.87 -10.63
N ASP A 311 6.78 21.81 -11.41
CA ASP A 311 6.43 21.59 -12.81
C ASP A 311 6.90 22.74 -13.68
N PHE A 312 7.31 22.38 -14.89
CA PHE A 312 7.62 23.32 -15.95
C PHE A 312 6.86 22.89 -17.18
N SER A 313 6.00 23.74 -17.72
CA SER A 313 5.22 23.43 -18.93
C SER A 313 5.31 24.53 -19.96
N ILE A 314 5.44 24.12 -21.22
CA ILE A 314 5.32 24.98 -22.39
C ILE A 314 4.16 24.45 -23.20
N GLN A 315 3.20 25.32 -23.49
CA GLN A 315 2.05 25.02 -24.32
C GLN A 315 1.98 26.03 -25.46
N ARG A 316 1.75 25.54 -26.67
CA ARG A 316 1.71 26.37 -27.87
C ARG A 316 0.65 25.88 -28.84
N GLN A 317 -0.15 26.82 -29.34
CA GLN A 317 -0.96 26.60 -30.53
C GLN A 317 -0.03 26.63 -31.76
N VAL A 318 0.05 25.51 -32.45
CA VAL A 318 0.78 25.35 -33.71
C VAL A 318 -0.28 25.35 -34.83
N ALA A 319 -0.03 26.08 -35.91
CA ALA A 319 -1.06 26.31 -36.94
C ALA A 319 -2.38 26.85 -36.35
N SER A 320 -3.51 26.65 -37.03
CA SER A 320 -4.83 27.08 -36.57
C SER A 320 -5.53 26.06 -35.68
N ASP A 321 -5.18 24.78 -35.79
CA ASP A 321 -5.97 23.65 -35.26
C ASP A 321 -5.18 22.71 -34.33
N TRP A 322 -3.87 22.92 -34.14
CA TRP A 322 -3.05 22.11 -33.24
C TRP A 322 -2.70 22.84 -31.94
N LEU A 323 -2.77 22.12 -30.84
CA LEU A 323 -2.31 22.52 -29.52
C LEU A 323 -1.31 21.47 -29.03
N VAL A 324 -0.07 21.88 -28.84
CA VAL A 324 1.01 21.00 -28.38
C VAL A 324 1.50 21.51 -27.04
N SER A 325 1.77 20.60 -26.11
CA SER A 325 2.41 20.94 -24.84
C SER A 325 3.47 19.92 -24.46
N ALA A 326 4.55 20.42 -23.87
CA ALA A 326 5.56 19.63 -23.20
C ALA A 326 5.65 20.09 -21.73
N SER A 327 5.54 19.15 -20.80
CA SER A 327 5.61 19.42 -19.37
C SER A 327 6.63 18.50 -18.72
N TYR A 328 7.53 19.07 -17.92
CA TYR A 328 8.38 18.34 -17.00
C TYR A 328 7.76 18.41 -15.61
N LEU A 329 7.64 17.26 -14.96
CA LEU A 329 7.07 17.09 -13.63
C LEU A 329 8.16 16.48 -12.74
N GLY A 330 8.51 17.15 -11.65
CA GLY A 330 9.41 16.64 -10.64
C GLY A 330 8.72 16.60 -9.28
N ARG A 331 8.94 15.51 -8.55
CA ARG A 331 8.55 15.40 -7.15
C ARG A 331 9.67 14.77 -6.36
N GLN A 332 9.94 15.33 -5.19
CA GLN A 332 10.81 14.75 -4.19
C GLN A 332 10.02 14.63 -2.90
N THR A 333 9.86 13.41 -2.41
CA THR A 333 9.28 13.14 -1.10
C THR A 333 10.41 12.82 -0.13
N THR A 334 10.41 13.51 0.99
CA THR A 334 11.35 13.33 2.10
C THR A 334 10.57 12.98 3.36
N ASN A 335 11.27 12.49 4.37
CA ASN A 335 10.68 12.04 5.62
C ASN A 335 9.64 10.95 5.43
N VAL A 336 9.82 10.08 4.43
CA VAL A 336 8.90 8.97 4.21
C VAL A 336 9.12 7.95 5.31
N TRP A 337 8.04 7.55 5.98
CA TRP A 337 8.13 6.62 7.09
C TRP A 337 8.50 5.22 6.59
N ILE A 338 9.56 4.67 7.15
CA ILE A 338 10.04 3.31 6.93
C ILE A 338 10.06 2.57 8.26
N ASN A 339 10.21 1.24 8.21
CA ASN A 339 10.29 0.41 9.40
C ASN A 339 11.73 -0.04 9.63
N LYS A 340 12.13 -0.11 10.90
CA LYS A 340 13.42 -0.62 11.35
C LYS A 340 13.21 -1.65 12.45
N ASP A 341 13.63 -2.88 12.22
CA ASP A 341 13.61 -3.90 13.28
C ASP A 341 14.73 -3.62 14.30
N LEU A 342 14.33 -3.32 15.54
CA LEU A 342 15.24 -3.13 16.67
C LEU A 342 15.65 -4.46 17.30
N ASN A 343 14.79 -5.48 17.22
CA ASN A 343 14.99 -6.78 17.89
C ASN A 343 15.08 -7.94 16.89
N TYR A 344 15.95 -7.78 15.90
CA TYR A 344 16.18 -8.77 14.85
C TYR A 344 16.86 -10.05 15.37
N GLY A 345 16.66 -11.16 14.64
CA GLY A 345 17.33 -12.43 14.90
C GLY A 345 18.80 -12.38 14.53
N ILE A 346 19.68 -12.79 15.45
CA ILE A 346 21.11 -12.93 15.19
C ILE A 346 21.37 -14.31 14.57
N TYR A 347 22.14 -14.33 13.48
CA TYR A 347 22.62 -15.56 12.86
C TYR A 347 23.94 -15.99 13.49
N PHE A 348 23.97 -17.23 13.97
CA PHE A 348 25.18 -17.92 14.41
C PHE A 348 25.52 -19.01 13.38
N PRO A 349 26.70 -18.97 12.75
CA PRO A 349 27.14 -20.02 11.83
C PRO A 349 27.50 -21.31 12.59
N GLY A 350 27.28 -22.46 11.95
CA GLY A 350 27.70 -23.76 12.47
C GLY A 350 26.55 -24.75 12.73
N GLY A 351 26.91 -25.92 13.26
CA GLY A 351 26.01 -27.02 13.61
C GLY A 351 25.36 -26.83 14.97
N SER A 352 25.66 -27.71 15.93
CA SER A 352 25.10 -27.65 17.28
C SER A 352 25.71 -26.52 18.10
N CYS A 353 24.89 -25.79 18.86
CA CYS A 353 25.36 -24.86 19.88
C CYS A 353 24.40 -24.72 21.04
N ARG A 354 24.89 -24.08 22.10
CA ARG A 354 24.14 -23.81 23.32
C ARG A 354 23.77 -22.34 23.38
N ILE A 355 22.48 -22.04 23.31
CA ILE A 355 21.94 -20.67 23.40
C ILE A 355 21.15 -20.60 24.69
N ARG A 356 21.58 -19.72 25.61
CA ARG A 356 20.95 -19.52 26.93
C ARG A 356 20.71 -20.83 27.71
N GLY A 357 21.69 -21.73 27.68
CA GLY A 357 21.64 -22.99 28.42
C GLY A 357 20.94 -24.14 27.70
N VAL A 358 20.20 -23.88 26.61
CA VAL A 358 19.52 -24.88 25.78
C VAL A 358 20.40 -25.26 24.60
N THR A 359 20.56 -26.56 24.36
CA THR A 359 21.34 -27.08 23.22
C THR A 359 20.42 -27.22 22.00
N TYR A 360 20.83 -26.62 20.89
CA TYR A 360 20.15 -26.72 19.60
C TYR A 360 21.03 -27.50 18.64
N THR A 361 20.44 -28.45 17.90
CA THR A 361 21.14 -29.24 16.87
C THR A 361 21.61 -28.39 15.70
N THR A 362 20.83 -27.38 15.35
CA THR A 362 21.17 -26.33 14.38
C THR A 362 21.13 -24.99 15.09
N CYS A 363 22.27 -24.29 15.11
CA CYS A 363 22.41 -23.01 15.80
C CYS A 363 21.39 -21.97 15.39
N SER A 364 21.12 -21.87 14.09
CA SER A 364 20.20 -20.87 13.54
C SER A 364 19.14 -21.54 12.69
N SER A 365 17.89 -21.47 13.12
CA SER A 365 16.72 -21.96 12.40
C SER A 365 15.48 -21.14 12.76
N ASN A 366 14.47 -21.06 11.90
CA ASN A 366 13.26 -20.30 12.22
C ASN A 366 12.54 -20.79 13.49
N ALA A 367 12.76 -22.03 13.91
CA ALA A 367 12.21 -22.58 15.15
C ALA A 367 12.82 -21.98 16.43
N ASN A 368 14.06 -21.49 16.38
CA ASN A 368 14.75 -20.90 17.53
C ASN A 368 15.02 -19.39 17.37
N LEU A 369 14.22 -18.71 16.53
CA LEU A 369 14.40 -17.30 16.21
C LEU A 369 14.29 -16.39 17.43
N ASP A 370 13.21 -16.53 18.21
CA ASP A 370 12.94 -15.61 19.32
C ASP A 370 14.03 -15.69 20.41
N GLN A 371 14.63 -16.87 20.60
CA GLN A 371 15.74 -17.07 21.53
C GLN A 371 17.05 -16.43 21.05
N ARG A 372 17.18 -16.13 19.75
CA ARG A 372 18.35 -15.51 19.12
C ARG A 372 18.18 -14.03 18.83
N ARG A 373 17.06 -13.44 19.24
CA ARG A 373 16.83 -12.01 19.04
C ARG A 373 17.80 -11.18 19.87
N ARG A 374 18.20 -10.02 19.35
CA ARG A 374 19.18 -9.11 19.96
C ARG A 374 18.89 -8.80 21.43
N PHE A 375 17.66 -8.44 21.78
CA PHE A 375 17.24 -8.09 23.14
C PHE A 375 17.36 -9.27 24.11
N SER A 376 17.27 -10.51 23.62
CA SER A 376 17.50 -11.71 24.44
C SER A 376 18.94 -11.83 24.95
N PHE A 377 19.90 -11.14 24.30
CA PHE A 377 21.29 -11.07 24.73
C PHE A 377 21.59 -9.79 25.52
N GLU A 378 20.94 -8.67 25.19
CA GLU A 378 21.11 -7.41 25.93
C GLU A 378 20.48 -7.48 27.33
N ARG A 379 19.35 -8.17 27.48
CA ARG A 379 18.64 -8.38 28.75
C ARG A 379 18.12 -9.81 28.90
N PRO A 380 18.98 -10.76 29.27
CA PRO A 380 18.61 -12.18 29.36
C PRO A 380 17.45 -12.49 30.29
N GLU A 381 17.21 -11.67 31.32
CA GLU A 381 16.13 -11.81 32.29
C GLU A 381 14.75 -11.44 31.73
N GLU A 382 14.68 -10.65 30.66
CA GLU A 382 13.44 -10.24 29.98
C GLU A 382 13.33 -10.78 28.55
N ALA A 383 14.21 -11.70 28.17
CA ALA A 383 14.27 -12.27 26.82
C ALA A 383 12.94 -12.90 26.34
N SER A 384 12.13 -13.45 27.25
CA SER A 384 10.82 -14.02 26.91
C SER A 384 9.72 -12.97 26.77
N ALA A 385 9.97 -11.70 27.06
CA ALA A 385 8.96 -10.65 26.95
C ALA A 385 8.90 -9.99 25.56
N PHE A 386 9.98 -10.07 24.79
CA PHE A 386 10.11 -9.42 23.49
C PHE A 386 10.27 -10.41 22.34
N GLY A 387 9.30 -10.39 21.42
CA GLY A 387 9.43 -10.94 20.07
C GLY A 387 9.99 -9.88 19.13
N ALA A 388 9.41 -9.71 17.94
CA ALA A 388 9.80 -8.62 17.05
C ALA A 388 9.48 -7.25 17.66
N VAL A 389 10.44 -6.32 17.61
CA VAL A 389 10.28 -4.92 18.04
C VAL A 389 10.69 -4.04 16.88
N THR A 390 9.71 -3.38 16.27
CA THR A 390 9.92 -2.52 15.10
C THR A 390 9.71 -1.06 15.50
N ASP A 391 10.61 -0.20 15.04
CA ASP A 391 10.52 1.24 15.19
C ASP A 391 10.27 1.89 13.82
N PHE A 392 9.49 2.97 13.79
CA PHE A 392 9.35 3.80 12.60
C PHE A 392 10.50 4.78 12.50
N ASP A 393 11.02 4.91 11.28
CA ASP A 393 12.10 5.84 10.95
C ASP A 393 11.65 6.77 9.83
N ASP A 394 11.98 8.05 9.93
CA ASP A 394 11.62 9.08 8.96
C ASP A 394 12.77 9.40 8.00
N SER A 395 13.72 8.48 7.80
CA SER A 395 14.85 8.70 6.90
C SER A 395 14.54 8.41 5.42
N GLY A 396 13.38 7.83 5.11
CA GLY A 396 13.05 7.36 3.76
C GLY A 396 12.84 8.49 2.74
N THR A 397 13.25 8.23 1.50
CA THR A 397 13.08 9.15 0.38
C THR A 397 12.41 8.51 -0.85
N GLN A 398 11.74 9.35 -1.64
CA GLN A 398 11.17 8.99 -2.94
C GLN A 398 11.37 10.13 -3.94
N SER A 399 11.75 9.80 -5.17
CA SER A 399 11.92 10.73 -6.28
C SER A 399 11.06 10.28 -7.47
N TYR A 400 10.38 11.24 -8.09
CA TYR A 400 9.60 11.03 -9.30
C TYR A 400 9.91 12.12 -10.31
N HIS A 401 10.29 11.71 -11.52
CA HIS A 401 10.50 12.61 -12.64
C HIS A 401 9.72 12.12 -13.84
N ALA A 402 9.01 13.02 -14.51
CA ALA A 402 8.29 12.69 -15.73
C ALA A 402 8.34 13.81 -16.75
N MET A 403 8.31 13.41 -18.02
CA MET A 403 8.06 14.28 -19.15
C MET A 403 6.72 13.86 -19.77
N LEU A 404 5.76 14.78 -19.78
CA LEU A 404 4.46 14.64 -20.41
C LEU A 404 4.41 15.46 -21.70
N LEU A 405 4.23 14.77 -22.82
CA LEU A 405 3.98 15.36 -24.12
C LEU A 405 2.50 15.18 -24.46
N SER A 406 1.84 16.26 -24.86
CA SER A 406 0.46 16.25 -25.32
C SER A 406 0.35 16.95 -26.66
N ALA A 407 -0.43 16.37 -27.56
CA ALA A 407 -0.77 16.99 -28.84
C ALA A 407 -2.25 16.76 -29.12
N GLN A 408 -2.97 17.85 -29.33
CA GLN A 408 -4.38 17.83 -29.68
C GLN A 408 -4.60 18.58 -30.98
N ARG A 409 -5.36 17.98 -31.88
CA ARG A 409 -5.90 18.61 -33.07
C ARG A 409 -7.41 18.61 -33.01
N SER A 410 -8.03 19.78 -33.15
CA SER A 410 -9.49 19.89 -33.26
C SER A 410 -9.86 20.70 -34.50
N VAL A 411 -10.63 20.10 -35.39
CA VAL A 411 -11.16 20.74 -36.60
C VAL A 411 -12.67 20.73 -36.52
N ALA A 412 -13.32 21.88 -36.75
CA ALA A 412 -14.78 22.02 -36.70
C ALA A 412 -15.52 21.09 -37.68
N SER A 413 -14.86 20.72 -38.79
CA SER A 413 -15.31 19.70 -39.74
C SER A 413 -14.15 18.75 -40.07
N GLY A 414 -14.15 17.55 -39.51
CA GLY A 414 -13.13 16.54 -39.82
C GLY A 414 -12.77 15.64 -38.66
N ALA A 415 -11.49 15.27 -38.56
CA ALA A 415 -11.00 14.37 -37.52
C ALA A 415 -10.46 15.14 -36.31
N THR A 416 -10.81 14.68 -35.11
CA THR A 416 -10.18 15.10 -33.85
C THR A 416 -9.14 14.07 -33.47
N ILE A 417 -7.92 14.52 -33.16
CA ILE A 417 -6.82 13.66 -32.72
C ILE A 417 -6.31 14.19 -31.39
N SER A 418 -6.11 13.32 -30.42
CA SER A 418 -5.52 13.66 -29.13
C SER A 418 -4.53 12.57 -28.73
N GLY A 419 -3.28 12.93 -28.52
CA GLY A 419 -2.22 12.03 -28.10
C GLY A 419 -1.54 12.54 -26.84
N ASN A 420 -1.32 11.64 -25.88
CA ASN A 420 -0.51 11.89 -24.70
C ASN A 420 0.58 10.83 -24.61
N TYR A 421 1.80 11.25 -24.31
CA TYR A 421 2.93 10.38 -24.05
C TYR A 421 3.65 10.84 -22.79
N THR A 422 3.80 9.93 -21.84
CA THR A 422 4.52 10.14 -20.60
C THR A 422 5.74 9.25 -20.58
N TRP A 423 6.91 9.86 -20.43
CA TRP A 423 8.10 9.18 -19.93
C TRP A 423 8.20 9.45 -18.44
N SER A 424 8.33 8.42 -17.59
CA SER A 424 8.45 8.63 -16.15
C SER A 424 9.46 7.70 -15.50
N ARG A 425 10.06 8.17 -14.41
CA ARG A 425 10.91 7.37 -13.53
C ARG A 425 10.54 7.69 -12.09
N CYS A 426 10.13 6.67 -11.36
CA CYS A 426 9.89 6.72 -9.93
C CYS A 426 10.91 5.82 -9.22
N VAL A 427 11.71 6.37 -8.31
CA VAL A 427 12.63 5.62 -7.45
C VAL A 427 12.26 5.91 -6.00
N SER A 428 12.16 4.87 -5.19
CA SER A 428 11.77 4.99 -3.78
C SER A 428 12.59 4.04 -2.92
N GLU A 429 12.89 4.41 -1.69
CA GLU A 429 13.55 3.54 -0.70
C GLU A 429 12.54 2.64 0.02
N ASN A 430 11.26 3.01 0.00
CA ASN A 430 10.14 2.17 0.40
C ASN A 430 9.12 2.04 -0.73
N TRP A 431 8.33 0.96 -0.74
CA TRP A 431 7.21 0.88 -1.67
C TRP A 431 5.92 1.38 -1.00
N GLU A 432 5.68 1.04 0.27
CA GLU A 432 4.60 1.61 1.10
C GLU A 432 5.01 1.49 2.59
N PRO A 433 4.55 2.38 3.49
CA PRO A 433 4.57 2.08 4.91
C PRO A 433 3.78 0.79 5.11
N VAL A 434 4.46 -0.29 5.51
CA VAL A 434 3.79 -1.54 5.85
C VAL A 434 2.86 -1.23 7.01
N MET A 435 1.57 -1.10 6.69
CA MET A 435 0.50 -1.31 7.66
C MET A 435 0.71 -2.72 8.19
N ALA A 436 1.16 -2.86 9.43
CA ALA A 436 1.31 -4.15 10.08
C ALA A 436 -0.09 -4.75 10.20
N SER A 437 -0.57 -5.40 9.15
CA SER A 437 -1.98 -5.69 8.96
C SER A 437 -2.29 -7.16 9.29
N SER A 438 -1.50 -7.80 10.15
CA SER A 438 -1.82 -9.07 10.82
C SER A 438 -0.87 -9.32 11.99
N PRO A 439 -1.19 -10.12 13.02
CA PRO A 439 -0.17 -10.67 13.93
C PRO A 439 0.80 -11.61 13.20
N ASP A 440 0.55 -11.91 11.91
CA ASP A 440 1.48 -12.55 10.97
C ASP A 440 2.38 -11.54 10.23
N SER A 441 2.12 -10.23 10.37
CA SER A 441 3.03 -9.16 9.92
C SER A 441 4.24 -9.01 10.84
N ARG A 442 4.54 -10.04 11.65
CA ARG A 442 5.85 -10.25 12.26
C ARG A 442 6.99 -10.18 11.25
N TYR A 443 6.67 -10.43 9.96
CA TYR A 443 7.66 -10.71 8.93
C TYR A 443 7.36 -10.08 7.56
N LEU A 444 6.29 -9.29 7.40
CA LEU A 444 5.99 -8.63 6.13
C LEU A 444 6.63 -7.26 6.05
N THR A 445 7.95 -7.20 6.22
CA THR A 445 8.70 -6.17 5.51
C THR A 445 8.55 -6.55 4.04
N ASP A 446 7.96 -5.68 3.22
CA ASP A 446 7.85 -5.87 1.77
C ASP A 446 9.10 -6.60 1.24
N ASN A 447 8.95 -7.86 0.82
CA ASN A 447 10.01 -8.66 0.18
C ASN A 447 11.42 -8.60 0.83
N GLY A 448 11.51 -8.58 2.17
CA GLY A 448 12.79 -8.56 2.88
C GLY A 448 13.47 -7.19 3.02
N ILE A 449 12.70 -6.09 3.05
CA ILE A 449 13.26 -4.71 3.05
C ILE A 449 13.63 -4.16 4.44
N SER A 450 13.04 -4.63 5.55
CA SER A 450 13.23 -4.02 6.89
C SER A 450 13.79 -4.97 7.97
N GLY A 451 14.32 -6.13 7.58
CA GLY A 451 15.25 -6.87 8.43
C GLY A 451 16.65 -6.28 8.22
N TYR A 452 17.15 -5.52 9.19
CA TYR A 452 18.50 -4.94 9.27
C TYR A 452 19.23 -4.70 7.94
N VAL A 453 19.21 -3.44 7.51
CA VAL A 453 19.84 -2.98 6.29
C VAL A 453 21.33 -2.87 6.52
N THR A 454 22.06 -3.95 6.26
CA THR A 454 23.53 -3.90 6.25
C THR A 454 24.06 -3.16 5.01
N ASN A 455 23.21 -2.88 4.01
CA ASN A 455 23.61 -2.16 2.81
C ASN A 455 22.49 -1.20 2.29
N TRP A 456 22.54 0.07 2.74
CA TRP A 456 21.62 1.12 2.25
C TRP A 456 21.68 1.31 0.72
N GLN A 457 22.77 0.90 0.05
CA GLN A 457 22.91 1.07 -1.39
C GLN A 457 21.98 0.15 -2.20
N LEU A 458 21.45 -0.93 -1.61
CA LEU A 458 20.57 -1.88 -2.28
C LEU A 458 19.07 -1.62 -2.04
N GLN A 459 18.73 -0.50 -1.39
CA GLN A 459 17.35 -0.16 -1.08
C GLN A 459 16.61 0.64 -2.14
N PRO A 460 17.22 1.66 -2.79
CA PRO A 460 16.53 2.39 -3.83
C PRO A 460 16.14 1.45 -4.97
N GLY A 461 14.84 1.38 -5.23
CA GLY A 461 14.27 0.57 -6.30
C GLY A 461 13.23 1.35 -7.07
N ASP A 462 12.95 0.94 -8.30
CA ASP A 462 11.85 1.55 -9.05
C ASP A 462 10.52 1.33 -8.28
N CYS A 463 9.62 2.30 -8.31
CA CYS A 463 8.29 2.14 -7.72
C CYS A 463 7.50 1.08 -8.51
N ALA A 464 6.60 0.32 -7.88
CA ALA A 464 5.82 -0.68 -8.63
C ALA A 464 4.80 -0.05 -9.60
N ALA A 465 4.34 1.17 -9.29
CA ALA A 465 3.54 1.99 -10.20
C ALA A 465 4.37 2.66 -11.31
N ASP A 466 5.72 2.52 -11.30
CA ASP A 466 6.57 3.05 -12.36
C ASP A 466 6.16 2.44 -13.70
N ARG A 467 5.87 3.31 -14.67
CA ARG A 467 5.69 2.96 -16.07
C ARG A 467 6.60 3.89 -16.86
N ARG A 468 7.74 3.35 -17.30
CA ARG A 468 8.79 4.10 -18.00
C ARG A 468 8.26 4.82 -19.23
N HIS A 469 7.38 4.14 -19.97
CA HIS A 469 6.71 4.68 -21.15
C HIS A 469 5.22 4.41 -21.03
N PHE A 470 4.40 5.45 -21.19
CA PHE A 470 2.95 5.33 -21.24
C PHE A 470 2.40 6.24 -22.33
N MET A 471 1.60 5.69 -23.23
CA MET A 471 1.04 6.41 -24.37
C MET A 471 -0.46 6.12 -24.49
N ASN A 472 -1.22 7.17 -24.77
CA ASN A 472 -2.61 7.06 -25.18
C ASN A 472 -2.85 7.97 -26.38
N LEU A 473 -3.28 7.39 -27.51
CA LEU A 473 -3.63 8.09 -28.72
C LEU A 473 -5.09 7.81 -29.05
N THR A 474 -5.89 8.87 -29.17
CA THR A 474 -7.29 8.81 -29.57
C THR A 474 -7.46 9.56 -30.88
N ALA A 475 -8.13 8.93 -31.85
CA ALA A 475 -8.50 9.56 -33.12
C ALA A 475 -9.98 9.31 -33.39
N ILE A 476 -10.72 10.38 -33.67
CA ILE A 476 -12.15 10.33 -34.00
C ILE A 476 -12.35 10.99 -35.35
N GLY A 477 -12.87 10.24 -36.32
CA GLY A 477 -13.23 10.73 -37.65
C GLY A 477 -14.73 10.65 -37.87
N TYR A 478 -15.27 11.63 -38.59
CA TYR A 478 -16.67 11.66 -39.03
C TYR A 478 -16.71 11.49 -40.55
N ALA A 479 -17.67 10.71 -41.04
CA ALA A 479 -17.91 10.60 -42.48
C ALA A 479 -18.42 11.94 -43.05
N PRO A 480 -17.97 12.35 -44.24
CA PRO A 480 -18.43 13.58 -44.87
C PRO A 480 -19.90 13.47 -45.29
N ARG A 481 -20.55 14.62 -45.49
CA ARG A 481 -21.92 14.66 -46.04
C ARG A 481 -21.87 14.54 -47.56
N PHE A 482 -22.36 13.45 -48.11
CA PHE A 482 -22.35 13.22 -49.55
C PHE A 482 -23.49 13.94 -50.27
N ALA A 483 -23.20 14.46 -51.48
CA ALA A 483 -24.17 15.18 -52.31
C ALA A 483 -25.23 14.23 -52.90
N ASN A 484 -24.81 13.07 -53.42
CA ASN A 484 -25.70 12.04 -53.98
C ASN A 484 -26.66 11.50 -52.90
N PRO A 485 -27.99 11.44 -53.15
CA PRO A 485 -28.99 11.06 -52.15
C PRO A 485 -28.84 9.63 -51.63
N THR A 486 -28.52 8.67 -52.50
CA THR A 486 -28.28 7.27 -52.13
C THR A 486 -27.02 7.14 -51.28
N LEU A 487 -25.93 7.79 -51.70
CA LEU A 487 -24.68 7.80 -50.94
C LEU A 487 -24.84 8.56 -49.61
N ARG A 488 -25.70 9.59 -49.58
CA ARG A 488 -26.05 10.33 -48.37
C ARG A 488 -26.76 9.41 -47.37
N ALA A 489 -27.75 8.66 -47.83
CA ALA A 489 -28.52 7.74 -47.01
C ALA A 489 -27.70 6.56 -46.47
N LEU A 490 -26.61 6.16 -47.14
CA LEU A 490 -25.81 4.99 -46.74
C LEU A 490 -24.48 5.34 -46.03
N ALA A 491 -23.83 6.42 -46.44
CA ALA A 491 -22.45 6.72 -46.03
C ALA A 491 -22.33 7.95 -45.12
N THR A 492 -23.43 8.66 -44.81
CA THR A 492 -23.39 9.76 -43.82
C THR A 492 -23.80 9.31 -42.42
N GLY A 493 -23.38 10.08 -41.42
CA GLY A 493 -23.71 9.84 -40.01
C GLY A 493 -22.80 8.84 -39.32
N TRP A 494 -21.80 8.28 -40.01
CA TRP A 494 -20.79 7.39 -39.43
C TRP A 494 -19.74 8.19 -38.65
N ARG A 495 -19.36 7.67 -37.48
CA ARG A 495 -18.25 8.11 -36.64
C ARG A 495 -17.38 6.89 -36.32
N LEU A 496 -16.11 6.99 -36.67
CA LEU A 496 -15.08 6.01 -36.33
C LEU A 496 -14.19 6.60 -35.23
N ALA A 497 -14.03 5.87 -34.13
CA ALA A 497 -13.12 6.24 -33.06
C ALA A 497 -12.11 5.10 -32.85
N GLY A 498 -10.83 5.41 -32.84
CA GLY A 498 -9.74 4.50 -32.51
C GLY A 498 -9.01 4.98 -31.27
N ILE A 499 -8.66 4.05 -30.38
CA ILE A 499 -7.82 4.32 -29.21
C ILE A 499 -6.65 3.34 -29.23
N TYR A 500 -5.44 3.87 -29.25
CA TYR A 500 -4.21 3.09 -29.13
C TYR A 500 -3.56 3.40 -27.78
N LYS A 501 -3.34 2.35 -26.98
CA LYS A 501 -2.68 2.43 -25.68
C LYS A 501 -1.39 1.62 -25.73
N MET A 502 -0.34 2.14 -25.13
CA MET A 502 0.92 1.43 -24.94
C MET A 502 1.47 1.75 -23.56
N ALA A 503 1.94 0.72 -22.85
CA ALA A 503 2.63 0.90 -21.58
C ALA A 503 3.82 -0.05 -21.48
N SER A 504 4.95 0.44 -20.97
CA SER A 504 6.05 -0.42 -20.54
C SER A 504 5.60 -1.32 -19.39
N GLY A 505 6.27 -2.45 -19.21
CA GLY A 505 5.97 -3.35 -18.10
C GLY A 505 6.28 -2.75 -16.73
N GLU A 506 5.67 -3.35 -15.71
CA GLU A 506 5.86 -2.98 -14.32
C GLU A 506 7.25 -3.35 -13.80
N SER A 507 7.71 -2.66 -12.77
CA SER A 507 8.93 -3.05 -12.05
C SER A 507 8.59 -4.17 -11.07
N LEU A 508 9.33 -5.27 -11.12
CA LEU A 508 9.10 -6.49 -10.34
C LEU A 508 10.31 -6.76 -9.43
N SER A 509 10.03 -7.28 -8.25
CA SER A 509 11.06 -7.80 -7.33
C SER A 509 11.11 -9.31 -7.43
N ILE A 510 12.30 -9.87 -7.66
CA ILE A 510 12.53 -11.31 -7.56
C ILE A 510 12.70 -11.67 -6.09
N THR A 511 12.06 -12.75 -5.66
CA THR A 511 12.13 -13.26 -4.28
C THR A 511 12.59 -14.70 -4.26
N SER A 512 13.07 -15.16 -3.11
CA SER A 512 13.41 -16.55 -2.87
C SER A 512 12.29 -17.32 -2.18
N GLY A 513 11.26 -16.66 -1.64
CA GLY A 513 10.25 -17.33 -0.80
C GLY A 513 10.82 -17.99 0.46
N ARG A 514 12.08 -17.70 0.82
CA ARG A 514 12.77 -18.24 2.00
C ARG A 514 13.33 -17.10 2.84
N ASP A 515 13.60 -17.40 4.10
CA ASP A 515 14.43 -16.58 4.98
C ASP A 515 15.86 -17.13 4.97
N GLY A 516 16.68 -16.63 4.05
CA GLY A 516 18.08 -17.03 3.94
C GLY A 516 18.93 -16.47 5.07
N ALA A 517 18.67 -15.23 5.49
CA ALA A 517 19.41 -14.58 6.58
C ALA A 517 19.03 -15.10 7.99
N LEU A 518 17.92 -15.83 8.11
CA LEU A 518 17.38 -16.40 9.36
C LEU A 518 17.08 -15.34 10.43
N THR A 519 16.62 -14.18 9.97
CA THR A 519 16.21 -13.02 10.79
C THR A 519 14.72 -13.03 11.13
N GLY A 520 13.99 -14.01 10.61
CA GLY A 520 12.55 -14.19 10.68
C GLY A 520 11.82 -13.76 9.42
N VAL A 521 12.44 -12.94 8.57
CA VAL A 521 11.77 -12.35 7.43
C VAL A 521 11.76 -13.31 6.24
N ALA A 522 10.57 -13.80 5.88
CA ALA A 522 10.38 -14.66 4.71
C ALA A 522 10.47 -13.88 3.38
N SER A 523 10.53 -14.60 2.26
CA SER A 523 10.52 -14.02 0.90
C SER A 523 11.63 -13.00 0.63
N GLN A 524 12.84 -13.29 1.12
CA GLN A 524 14.01 -12.43 0.88
C GLN A 524 14.45 -12.44 -0.58
N ARG A 525 15.13 -11.38 -0.99
CA ARG A 525 15.72 -11.24 -2.34
C ARG A 525 16.84 -12.27 -2.56
N PRO A 526 16.98 -12.85 -3.76
CA PRO A 526 18.05 -13.78 -4.08
C PRO A 526 19.35 -13.07 -4.47
N ASN A 527 20.38 -13.85 -4.76
CA ASN A 527 21.56 -13.40 -5.48
C ASN A 527 21.32 -13.46 -6.99
N GLN A 528 21.60 -12.36 -7.70
CA GLN A 528 21.76 -12.35 -9.14
C GLN A 528 23.20 -12.78 -9.48
N ILE A 529 23.32 -13.89 -10.20
CA ILE A 529 24.60 -14.51 -10.57
C ILE A 529 24.98 -14.26 -12.04
N LEU A 530 24.02 -13.90 -12.89
CA LEU A 530 24.25 -13.50 -14.28
C LEU A 530 23.81 -12.05 -14.51
N ALA A 531 24.53 -11.31 -15.35
CA ALA A 531 24.21 -9.91 -15.65
C ALA A 531 22.84 -9.73 -16.32
N ASN A 532 22.43 -10.67 -17.20
CA ASN A 532 21.13 -10.63 -17.86
C ASN A 532 20.11 -11.52 -17.11
N PRO A 533 19.06 -10.92 -16.50
CA PRO A 533 18.02 -11.68 -15.80
C PRO A 533 16.95 -12.28 -16.72
N TYR A 534 16.97 -11.96 -18.02
CA TYR A 534 15.94 -12.38 -18.98
C TYR A 534 16.41 -13.52 -19.88
N LEU A 535 15.49 -14.43 -20.21
CA LEU A 535 15.71 -15.47 -21.22
C LEU A 535 14.97 -15.15 -22.52
N ASP A 536 13.66 -14.87 -22.46
CA ASP A 536 12.86 -14.44 -23.60
C ASP A 536 12.02 -13.19 -23.27
N ARG A 537 12.20 -12.09 -24.02
CA ARG A 537 11.45 -10.84 -23.83
C ARG A 537 10.27 -10.67 -24.81
N SER A 538 9.96 -11.70 -25.60
CA SER A 538 8.88 -11.70 -26.60
C SER A 538 7.50 -11.44 -26.00
N SER A 539 7.34 -11.65 -24.69
CA SER A 539 6.07 -11.47 -23.96
C SER A 539 4.95 -12.38 -24.46
N ARG A 540 5.30 -13.54 -25.05
CA ARG A 540 4.36 -14.54 -25.55
C ARG A 540 3.80 -15.41 -24.41
N PRO A 541 2.60 -16.00 -24.57
CA PRO A 541 2.05 -16.89 -23.55
C PRO A 541 2.96 -18.10 -23.33
N LEU A 542 3.05 -18.55 -22.08
CA LEU A 542 3.80 -19.73 -21.63
C LEU A 542 5.31 -19.69 -21.95
N THR A 543 5.86 -18.50 -22.20
CA THR A 543 7.31 -18.34 -22.39
C THR A 543 8.02 -18.12 -21.06
N GLN A 544 9.26 -18.63 -21.00
CA GLN A 544 10.18 -18.41 -19.89
C GLN A 544 10.82 -17.02 -20.04
N TYR A 545 10.20 -16.03 -19.40
CA TYR A 545 10.58 -14.64 -19.46
C TYR A 545 11.86 -14.35 -18.67
N PHE A 546 11.92 -14.80 -17.41
CA PHE A 546 13.13 -14.70 -16.58
C PHE A 546 14.01 -15.93 -16.73
N ASN A 547 15.32 -15.73 -16.74
CA ASN A 547 16.31 -16.80 -16.76
C ASN A 547 16.48 -17.38 -15.34
N PRO A 548 16.07 -18.64 -15.05
CA PRO A 548 16.27 -19.24 -13.73
C PRO A 548 17.75 -19.33 -13.33
N ALA A 549 18.65 -19.56 -14.29
CA ALA A 549 20.08 -19.63 -14.05
C ALA A 549 20.71 -18.26 -13.75
N ALA A 550 19.97 -17.16 -13.87
CA ALA A 550 20.45 -15.85 -13.47
C ALA A 550 20.32 -15.59 -11.96
N PHE A 551 19.64 -16.47 -11.22
CA PHE A 551 19.34 -16.28 -9.80
C PHE A 551 19.71 -17.50 -8.98
N ALA A 552 20.18 -17.26 -7.76
CA ALA A 552 20.46 -18.30 -6.77
C ALA A 552 20.00 -17.85 -5.37
N PRO A 553 19.55 -18.77 -4.51
CA PRO A 553 19.29 -18.42 -3.11
C PRO A 553 20.59 -17.96 -2.42
N PRO A 554 20.52 -16.96 -1.52
CA PRO A 554 21.69 -16.56 -0.77
C PRO A 554 22.12 -17.65 0.22
N PRO A 555 23.42 -17.77 0.55
CA PRO A 555 23.87 -18.62 1.64
C PRO A 555 23.17 -18.30 2.97
N SER A 556 23.01 -19.31 3.83
CA SER A 556 22.40 -19.11 5.16
C SER A 556 23.13 -18.05 5.97
N GLY A 557 22.37 -17.15 6.59
CA GLY A 557 22.88 -16.01 7.35
C GLY A 557 23.25 -14.79 6.52
N THR A 558 23.04 -14.83 5.20
CA THR A 558 23.36 -13.70 4.30
C THR A 558 22.12 -13.19 3.55
N TYR A 559 22.15 -11.91 3.21
CA TYR A 559 21.13 -11.28 2.35
C TYR A 559 21.51 -11.39 0.87
N GLY A 560 20.51 -11.41 0.00
CA GLY A 560 20.73 -11.35 -1.45
C GLY A 560 21.33 -10.03 -1.92
N ASN A 561 22.04 -10.06 -3.05
CA ASN A 561 22.69 -8.89 -3.65
C ASN A 561 21.77 -8.06 -4.58
N MET A 562 20.52 -8.48 -4.81
CA MET A 562 19.60 -7.76 -5.71
C MET A 562 18.98 -6.53 -5.04
N GLY A 563 18.82 -5.46 -5.82
CA GLY A 563 18.02 -4.29 -5.44
C GLY A 563 16.51 -4.57 -5.47
N ARG A 564 15.70 -3.69 -4.88
CA ARG A 564 14.24 -3.77 -4.99
C ARG A 564 13.77 -3.41 -6.40
N SER A 565 12.73 -4.08 -6.90
CA SER A 565 12.05 -3.73 -8.15
C SER A 565 13.00 -3.56 -9.35
N ASN A 566 14.05 -4.38 -9.40
CA ASN A 566 15.19 -4.20 -10.30
C ASN A 566 15.06 -4.96 -11.62
N VAL A 567 13.99 -5.73 -11.82
CA VAL A 567 13.65 -6.35 -13.11
C VAL A 567 12.32 -5.78 -13.64
N LYS A 568 12.16 -5.74 -14.96
CA LYS A 568 10.97 -5.22 -15.63
C LYS A 568 10.12 -6.38 -16.14
N GLY A 569 8.82 -6.34 -15.89
CA GLY A 569 7.86 -7.25 -16.46
C GLY A 569 7.57 -6.98 -17.94
N PRO A 570 6.72 -7.80 -18.56
CA PRO A 570 6.24 -7.60 -19.93
C PRO A 570 5.48 -6.27 -20.09
N GLY A 571 5.67 -5.61 -21.22
CA GLY A 571 4.87 -4.44 -21.60
C GLY A 571 3.52 -4.83 -22.23
N MET A 572 2.67 -3.84 -22.46
CA MET A 572 1.38 -4.02 -23.10
C MET A 572 1.15 -2.98 -24.20
N TRP A 573 0.39 -3.37 -25.21
CA TRP A 573 -0.26 -2.43 -26.12
C TRP A 573 -1.63 -2.98 -26.51
N GLN A 574 -2.55 -2.06 -26.81
CA GLN A 574 -3.91 -2.36 -27.16
C GLN A 574 -4.43 -1.38 -28.20
N PHE A 575 -5.20 -1.90 -29.15
CA PHE A 575 -5.95 -1.08 -30.10
C PHE A 575 -7.44 -1.36 -29.95
N ASP A 576 -8.18 -0.33 -29.55
CA ASP A 576 -9.63 -0.35 -29.42
C ASP A 576 -10.25 0.41 -30.58
N LEU A 577 -11.38 -0.10 -31.10
CA LEU A 577 -12.09 0.52 -32.20
C LEU A 577 -13.58 0.61 -31.89
N ALA A 578 -14.17 1.77 -32.13
CA ALA A 578 -15.61 1.97 -32.05
C ALA A 578 -16.12 2.57 -33.36
N LEU A 579 -17.11 1.91 -33.95
CA LEU A 579 -17.85 2.38 -35.11
C LEU A 579 -19.27 2.71 -34.66
N SER A 580 -19.72 3.92 -34.93
CA SER A 580 -21.07 4.35 -34.59
C SER A 580 -21.72 5.04 -35.77
N ARG A 581 -23.05 4.93 -35.85
CA ARG A 581 -23.85 5.61 -36.86
C ARG A 581 -25.10 6.20 -36.23
N MET A 582 -25.35 7.47 -36.52
CA MET A 582 -26.60 8.14 -36.16
C MET A 582 -27.56 8.16 -37.35
N PHE A 583 -28.78 7.69 -37.13
CA PHE A 583 -29.90 7.76 -38.05
C PHE A 583 -30.91 8.78 -37.51
N ASN A 584 -31.15 9.84 -38.26
CA ASN A 584 -32.14 10.86 -37.92
C ASN A 584 -33.41 10.58 -38.73
N PHE A 585 -34.54 10.35 -38.04
CA PHE A 585 -35.84 10.06 -38.69
C PHE A 585 -36.74 11.29 -38.73
N ARG A 586 -36.78 12.05 -37.63
CA ARG A 586 -37.54 13.29 -37.44
C ARG A 586 -36.69 14.29 -36.66
N GLU A 587 -37.16 15.52 -36.53
CA GLU A 587 -36.42 16.61 -35.87
C GLU A 587 -36.05 16.29 -34.40
N SER A 588 -36.87 15.55 -33.66
CA SER A 588 -36.57 15.13 -32.29
C SER A 588 -36.12 13.67 -32.14
N GLN A 589 -36.28 12.82 -33.17
CA GLN A 589 -36.09 11.37 -33.05
C GLN A 589 -34.85 10.87 -33.80
N ARG A 590 -33.94 10.23 -33.05
CA ARG A 590 -32.71 9.63 -33.58
C ARG A 590 -32.42 8.25 -32.99
N ILE A 591 -31.85 7.38 -33.80
CA ILE A 591 -31.26 6.10 -33.38
C ILE A 591 -29.74 6.18 -33.56
N GLU A 592 -28.98 5.85 -32.53
CA GLU A 592 -27.55 5.63 -32.60
C GLU A 592 -27.26 4.13 -32.48
N PHE A 593 -26.67 3.56 -33.52
CA PHE A 593 -26.07 2.23 -33.46
C PHE A 593 -24.58 2.38 -33.17
N ARG A 594 -24.05 1.58 -32.24
CA ARG A 594 -22.63 1.57 -31.89
C ARG A 594 -22.13 0.13 -31.80
N ALA A 595 -21.02 -0.15 -32.46
CA ALA A 595 -20.24 -1.37 -32.33
C ALA A 595 -18.86 -1.01 -31.77
N GLU A 596 -18.46 -1.65 -30.68
CA GLU A 596 -17.18 -1.45 -30.01
C GLU A 596 -16.41 -2.76 -30.00
N ALA A 597 -15.13 -2.70 -30.29
CA ALA A 597 -14.20 -3.80 -30.17
C ALA A 597 -13.01 -3.35 -29.30
N TYR A 598 -12.93 -3.89 -28.09
CA TYR A 598 -11.75 -3.78 -27.24
C TYR A 598 -10.72 -4.80 -27.70
N ASN A 599 -9.44 -4.40 -27.79
CA ASN A 599 -8.38 -5.24 -28.33
C ASN A 599 -8.76 -5.85 -29.71
N VAL A 600 -9.12 -4.99 -30.67
CA VAL A 600 -9.69 -5.41 -31.98
C VAL A 600 -8.79 -6.38 -32.76
N LEU A 601 -7.46 -6.26 -32.58
CA LEU A 601 -6.46 -7.13 -33.19
C LEU A 601 -6.26 -8.45 -32.45
N ASN A 602 -6.96 -8.66 -31.33
CA ASN A 602 -6.83 -9.81 -30.44
C ASN A 602 -5.37 -10.10 -30.05
N HIS A 603 -4.61 -9.02 -29.77
CA HIS A 603 -3.22 -9.16 -29.35
C HIS A 603 -3.16 -9.75 -27.95
N PHE A 604 -2.28 -10.73 -27.74
CA PHE A 604 -2.04 -11.29 -26.41
C PHE A 604 -1.42 -10.22 -25.50
N GLN A 605 -2.05 -9.97 -24.37
CA GLN A 605 -1.54 -9.04 -23.37
C GLN A 605 -1.28 -9.82 -22.08
N PRO A 606 -0.02 -9.93 -21.63
CA PRO A 606 0.29 -10.44 -20.31
C PRO A 606 -0.40 -9.59 -19.25
N ALA A 607 -1.05 -10.21 -18.28
CA ALA A 607 -1.67 -9.49 -17.16
C ALA A 607 -1.26 -10.07 -15.81
N SER A 608 -1.18 -9.20 -14.81
CA SER A 608 -1.22 -9.56 -13.41
C SER A 608 -2.60 -10.16 -13.11
N PRO A 609 -2.72 -11.36 -12.50
CA PRO A 609 -4.01 -11.83 -12.00
C PRO A 609 -4.59 -10.79 -11.04
N ALA A 610 -5.81 -10.32 -11.32
CA ALA A 610 -6.54 -9.48 -10.38
C ALA A 610 -6.78 -10.27 -9.09
N PRO A 611 -6.25 -9.85 -7.92
CA PRO A 611 -6.57 -10.55 -6.69
C PRO A 611 -8.02 -10.22 -6.29
N LEU A 612 -8.82 -11.25 -6.00
CA LEU A 612 -10.09 -11.09 -5.26
C LEU A 612 -9.84 -10.69 -3.80
N SER A 613 -8.64 -10.98 -3.27
CA SER A 613 -8.06 -10.47 -2.03
C SER A 613 -6.63 -10.99 -1.89
N GLY A 614 -5.62 -10.12 -1.78
CA GLY A 614 -4.21 -10.49 -1.68
C GLY A 614 -3.30 -9.46 -2.37
N PRO A 615 -1.96 -9.51 -2.17
CA PRO A 615 -1.06 -8.67 -2.96
C PRO A 615 -1.25 -8.96 -4.45
N PRO A 616 -1.07 -7.96 -5.35
CA PRO A 616 -1.19 -8.16 -6.79
C PRO A 616 -0.33 -9.35 -7.21
N ALA A 617 -0.93 -10.37 -7.82
CA ALA A 617 -0.14 -11.45 -8.35
C ALA A 617 0.68 -10.89 -9.52
N SER A 618 2.00 -11.09 -9.54
CA SER A 618 2.82 -10.55 -10.61
C SER A 618 2.47 -11.20 -11.95
N THR A 619 2.57 -10.44 -13.04
CA THR A 619 2.34 -10.91 -14.43
C THR A 619 3.22 -12.12 -14.82
N VAL A 620 4.34 -12.30 -14.10
CA VAL A 620 5.31 -13.39 -14.24
C VAL A 620 5.62 -13.92 -12.84
N GLY A 621 5.81 -15.23 -12.66
CA GLY A 621 6.22 -15.77 -11.35
C GLY A 621 7.59 -15.25 -10.90
N THR A 622 7.69 -14.67 -9.71
CA THR A 622 8.92 -14.01 -9.22
C THR A 622 9.65 -14.76 -8.10
N ASN A 623 9.08 -15.85 -7.56
CA ASN A 623 9.71 -16.66 -6.53
C ASN A 623 10.62 -17.73 -7.15
N ILE A 624 11.94 -17.64 -6.97
CA ILE A 624 12.92 -18.54 -7.57
C ILE A 624 12.81 -20.00 -7.08
N ASN A 625 12.17 -20.23 -5.92
CA ASN A 625 11.94 -21.57 -5.39
C ASN A 625 10.61 -22.19 -5.88
N SER A 626 9.82 -21.46 -6.66
CA SER A 626 8.64 -22.01 -7.34
C SER A 626 9.05 -22.61 -8.68
N ALA A 627 9.68 -23.80 -8.65
CA ALA A 627 10.30 -24.44 -9.82
C ALA A 627 9.39 -24.53 -11.06
N ASN A 628 8.08 -24.69 -10.86
CA ASN A 628 7.14 -24.83 -11.96
C ASN A 628 6.58 -23.49 -12.47
N THR A 629 6.77 -22.37 -11.77
CA THR A 629 6.12 -21.09 -12.12
C THR A 629 7.08 -19.92 -12.24
N PHE A 630 8.31 -20.04 -11.74
CA PHE A 630 9.29 -18.97 -11.81
C PHE A 630 9.58 -18.55 -13.25
N GLY A 631 9.49 -17.26 -13.52
CA GLY A 631 9.80 -16.68 -14.82
C GLY A 631 8.82 -16.97 -15.94
N LEU A 632 7.71 -17.70 -15.70
CA LEU A 632 6.73 -18.02 -16.73
C LEU A 632 5.60 -16.99 -16.83
N ILE A 633 5.22 -16.61 -18.05
CA ILE A 633 3.99 -15.85 -18.33
C ILE A 633 2.83 -16.84 -18.44
N ARG A 634 1.95 -16.86 -17.42
CA ARG A 634 0.83 -17.83 -17.33
C ARG A 634 -0.56 -17.20 -17.46
N THR A 635 -0.63 -15.89 -17.41
CA THR A 635 -1.88 -15.13 -17.30
C THR A 635 -2.01 -14.13 -18.43
N ALA A 636 -3.25 -13.93 -18.86
CA ALA A 636 -3.62 -13.07 -19.97
C ALA A 636 -4.65 -12.03 -19.49
N ALA A 637 -4.60 -10.83 -20.06
CA ALA A 637 -5.70 -9.88 -19.98
C ALA A 637 -6.90 -10.38 -20.78
N ASP A 638 -7.99 -9.61 -20.75
CA ASP A 638 -9.17 -9.89 -21.55
C ASP A 638 -8.81 -10.05 -23.05
N PRO A 639 -9.39 -11.07 -23.72
CA PRO A 639 -9.25 -11.22 -25.16
C PRO A 639 -10.02 -10.11 -25.88
N ARG A 640 -10.13 -10.19 -27.21
CA ARG A 640 -11.02 -9.28 -27.95
C ARG A 640 -12.46 -9.38 -27.43
N ILE A 641 -13.00 -8.25 -26.97
CA ILE A 641 -14.39 -8.12 -26.54
C ILE A 641 -15.12 -7.23 -27.54
N VAL A 642 -16.19 -7.76 -28.15
CA VAL A 642 -17.05 -7.02 -29.08
C VAL A 642 -18.40 -6.77 -28.41
N GLN A 643 -18.86 -5.53 -28.46
CA GLN A 643 -20.12 -5.10 -27.86
C GLN A 643 -20.93 -4.28 -28.86
N PHE A 644 -22.25 -4.46 -28.81
CA PHE A 644 -23.19 -3.70 -29.63
C PHE A 644 -24.13 -2.93 -28.71
N ALA A 645 -24.40 -1.69 -29.06
CA ALA A 645 -25.36 -0.85 -28.37
C ALA A 645 -26.29 -0.17 -29.38
N LEU A 646 -27.56 -0.09 -29.01
CA LEU A 646 -28.58 0.65 -29.73
C LEU A 646 -29.19 1.66 -28.77
N LYS A 647 -29.16 2.94 -29.13
CA LYS A 647 -29.76 4.02 -28.35
C LYS A 647 -30.81 4.74 -29.17
N TYR A 648 -32.02 4.81 -28.66
CA TYR A 648 -33.09 5.64 -29.19
C TYR A 648 -33.24 6.90 -28.34
N VAL A 649 -33.33 8.07 -28.99
CA VAL A 649 -33.57 9.37 -28.35
C VAL A 649 -34.82 9.96 -29.00
N PHE A 650 -35.77 10.40 -28.18
CA PHE A 650 -37.10 10.86 -28.58
C PHE A 650 -37.38 12.31 -28.16
#